data_AF-A0A9D9L3N0-F1
#
_entry.id   AF-A0A9D9L3N0-F1
#
_cell.length_a   1.000
_cell.length_b   1.000
_cell.length_c   1.000
_cell.angle_alpha   90.00
_cell.angle_beta   90.00
_cell.angle_gamma   90.00
#
_symmetry.space_group_name_H-M   'P 1'
#
loop_
_entity.id
_entity.type
_entity.pdbx_description
1 polymer ?
#
loop_
_entity_poly.entity_id
_entity_poly.type
_entity_poly.pdbx_seq_one_letter_code
_entity_poly.pdbx_strand_id
1 'polypeptide(L)'
;MTNKDIKLICGFLDELSDTTDEAALNALIDRYISGLGSKDTEALRQKLYLAGVRMLERDDETMEAVRTRRIASLTENEKTELEKVDDIISGNKLLYYFQPIVSAVDGEIFSYEALMRSATDPAITPYHILKYAELTDRLSDVEKATFLNVLSIIEDKKDVLAGKSVFINSMPNVMLSTADAEKVCELLERNADTAVVEMTENAEADDAQLKRLKDLYRSMNVRIAVDDYGTGYSNVGSLLRYTPNFVKIDRSLLSEIDSQSKKRHLVRDIIEFCHDNKIFALAEGVETSEELKTVILMGVDLIQGYYTARPSPEIIESIPFNIKEEIRRYQQERQDGKATHVYTPAAGERVMLEKLKKMGYKCIHIKKYEGNSDVTIVGLPSLDTHIRIEVDSGYEGKISIESAHLSGGKNRPTIIIGECCKVELAMFGDNVFHRGGILVPESSELTLTGLGALFMSLTDTTYYGIGAEYNKRHGKLLFDANVEFVIEAHGNLGVCIGSGLGGEIIIRRGIFTLNINGNKGVGIGSLYGDDAIDISNCGMDMDVNLTRGVLVGSMDGNADVYLHELSFNSFVGGQEMVCAGTVSGDKADIKISNAHFGTNVRSDKLAVMGALYGDTAIDVVNVSISVSASGYKAYALGGIKGSTRAYLENADTQIKLKTEMDGFTSASGDDLTIKDSRFLVTVNGEELKFEQE
;
A
#
# COMPACT_ATOMS: atom_id res chain seq x y z
N MET A 1 25.17 26.24 -12.86
CA MET A 1 25.30 27.67 -13.18
C MET A 1 25.65 28.44 -11.92
N THR A 2 26.67 29.29 -11.98
CA THR A 2 27.04 30.21 -10.90
C THR A 2 26.15 31.47 -10.92
N ASN A 3 26.11 32.23 -9.82
CA ASN A 3 25.42 33.53 -9.76
C ASN A 3 25.93 34.53 -10.82
N LYS A 4 27.15 34.33 -11.33
CA LYS A 4 27.73 35.13 -12.41
C LYS A 4 27.12 34.77 -13.77
N ASP A 5 26.88 33.49 -14.02
CA ASP A 5 26.28 32.99 -15.27
C ASP A 5 24.83 33.45 -15.40
N ILE A 6 24.07 33.43 -14.29
CA ILE A 6 22.68 33.90 -14.25
C ILE A 6 22.61 35.39 -14.60
N LYS A 7 23.49 36.23 -14.02
CA LYS A 7 23.54 37.66 -14.35
C LYS A 7 23.90 37.92 -15.81
N LEU A 8 24.79 37.11 -16.39
CA LEU A 8 25.16 37.23 -17.80
C LEU A 8 23.99 36.86 -18.72
N ILE A 9 23.24 35.81 -18.38
CA ILE A 9 22.06 35.38 -19.15
C ILE A 9 20.94 36.41 -19.07
N CYS A 10 20.67 36.99 -17.89
CA CYS A 10 19.68 38.06 -17.77
C CYS A 10 20.05 39.29 -18.59
N GLY A 11 21.33 39.72 -18.55
CA GLY A 11 21.79 40.85 -19.38
C GLY A 11 21.72 40.58 -20.88
N PHE A 12 21.99 39.34 -21.30
CA PHE A 12 21.81 38.92 -22.69
C PHE A 12 20.35 39.03 -23.13
N LEU A 13 19.39 38.56 -22.32
CA LEU A 13 17.96 38.62 -22.65
C LEU A 13 17.43 40.06 -22.70
N ASP A 14 17.92 40.94 -21.83
CA ASP A 14 17.56 42.36 -21.83
C ASP A 14 18.07 43.04 -23.12
N GLU A 15 19.35 42.89 -23.49
CA GLU A 15 19.91 43.47 -24.72
C GLU A 15 19.36 42.82 -26.00
N LEU A 16 18.95 41.55 -25.92
CA LEU A 16 18.36 40.84 -27.05
C LEU A 16 17.02 41.46 -27.47
N SER A 17 16.24 41.96 -26.51
CA SER A 17 14.96 42.63 -26.78
C SER A 17 15.08 43.95 -27.54
N ASP A 18 16.27 44.58 -27.50
CA ASP A 18 16.58 45.85 -28.19
C ASP A 18 17.32 45.65 -29.52
N THR A 19 17.60 44.40 -29.90
CA THR A 19 18.31 44.08 -31.14
C THR A 19 17.36 44.17 -32.34
N THR A 20 17.78 44.80 -33.45
CA THR A 20 16.89 45.06 -34.61
C THR A 20 17.34 44.40 -35.91
N ASP A 21 18.53 43.80 -35.95
CA ASP A 21 19.05 43.11 -37.14
C ASP A 21 20.02 41.97 -36.77
N GLU A 22 20.27 41.09 -37.75
CA GLU A 22 21.10 39.89 -37.57
C GLU A 22 22.58 40.23 -37.27
N ALA A 23 23.08 41.38 -37.72
CA ALA A 23 24.47 41.78 -37.48
C ALA A 23 24.67 42.22 -36.02
N ALA A 24 23.72 42.97 -35.48
CA ALA A 24 23.67 43.34 -34.07
C ALA A 24 23.51 42.12 -33.17
N LEU A 25 22.70 41.13 -33.58
CA LEU A 25 22.55 39.86 -32.85
C LEU A 25 23.85 39.07 -32.77
N ASN A 26 24.55 38.91 -33.90
CA ASN A 26 25.83 38.20 -33.92
C ASN A 26 26.86 38.90 -33.01
N ALA A 27 26.93 40.23 -33.05
CA ALA A 27 27.81 41.01 -32.20
C ALA A 27 27.45 40.93 -30.70
N LEU A 28 26.16 40.77 -30.38
CA LEU A 28 25.68 40.56 -29.01
C LEU A 28 26.08 39.18 -28.49
N ILE A 29 25.82 38.13 -29.29
CA ILE A 29 26.12 36.74 -28.95
C ILE A 29 27.62 36.55 -28.70
N ASP A 30 28.47 37.06 -29.58
CA ASP A 30 29.93 36.90 -29.45
C ASP A 30 30.45 37.59 -28.17
N ARG A 31 29.84 38.70 -27.76
CA ARG A 31 30.16 39.42 -26.51
C ARG A 31 29.86 38.56 -25.28
N TYR A 32 28.67 37.96 -25.23
CA TYR A 32 28.20 37.23 -24.05
C TYR A 32 28.81 35.81 -23.96
N ILE A 33 29.07 35.15 -25.09
CA ILE A 33 29.74 33.85 -25.11
C ILE A 33 31.17 33.94 -24.59
N SER A 34 31.88 35.03 -24.90
CA SER A 34 33.24 35.26 -24.39
C SER A 34 33.31 35.33 -22.85
N GLY A 35 32.21 35.71 -22.19
CA GLY A 35 32.11 35.83 -20.73
C GLY A 35 31.71 34.56 -19.98
N LEU A 36 31.16 33.54 -20.67
CA LEU A 36 30.55 32.34 -20.07
C LEU A 36 31.53 31.17 -19.82
N GLY A 37 32.74 31.21 -20.37
CA GLY A 37 33.80 30.22 -20.08
C GLY A 37 33.46 28.75 -20.40
N SER A 38 32.47 28.49 -21.27
CA SER A 38 32.02 27.15 -21.68
C SER A 38 33.07 26.41 -22.53
N LYS A 39 33.17 25.08 -22.39
CA LYS A 39 33.98 24.21 -23.28
C LYS A 39 33.30 23.91 -24.64
N ASP A 40 32.01 24.20 -24.76
CA ASP A 40 31.16 23.90 -25.92
C ASP A 40 30.55 25.20 -26.49
N THR A 41 31.42 26.14 -26.87
CA THR A 41 31.03 27.50 -27.30
C THR A 41 30.17 27.51 -28.55
N GLU A 42 30.37 26.57 -29.48
CA GLU A 42 29.69 26.57 -30.78
C GLU A 42 28.23 26.12 -30.68
N ALA A 43 27.95 25.07 -29.90
CA ALA A 43 26.58 24.61 -29.65
C ALA A 43 25.75 25.65 -28.89
N LEU A 44 26.37 26.36 -27.94
CA LEU A 44 25.72 27.45 -27.21
C LEU A 44 25.48 28.66 -28.12
N ARG A 45 26.44 28.97 -29.02
CA ARG A 45 26.31 30.01 -30.05
C ARG A 45 25.12 29.76 -30.97
N GLN A 46 24.98 28.54 -31.47
CA GLN A 46 23.84 28.18 -32.31
C GLN A 46 22.50 28.31 -31.58
N LYS A 47 22.42 27.90 -30.30
CA LYS A 47 21.18 28.04 -29.51
C LYS A 47 20.80 29.50 -29.25
N LEU A 48 21.77 30.33 -28.88
CA LEU A 48 21.53 31.77 -28.63
C LEU A 48 21.19 32.51 -29.91
N TYR A 49 21.85 32.15 -31.02
CA TYR A 49 21.54 32.67 -32.34
C TYR A 49 20.13 32.31 -32.78
N LEU A 50 19.72 31.05 -32.62
CA LEU A 50 18.36 30.62 -32.97
C LEU A 50 17.29 31.31 -32.11
N ALA A 51 17.54 31.46 -30.81
CA ALA A 51 16.64 32.19 -29.91
C ALA A 51 16.54 33.67 -30.29
N GLY A 52 17.66 34.29 -30.67
CA GLY A 52 17.68 35.69 -31.07
C GLY A 52 17.04 35.95 -32.42
N VAL A 53 17.23 35.08 -33.41
CA VAL A 53 16.54 35.18 -34.70
C VAL A 53 15.03 35.01 -34.52
N ARG A 54 14.58 34.07 -33.66
CA ARG A 54 13.16 33.93 -33.31
C ARG A 54 12.55 35.19 -32.67
N MET A 55 13.35 35.94 -31.91
CA MET A 55 12.91 37.23 -31.33
C MET A 55 12.96 38.39 -32.32
N LEU A 56 13.84 38.32 -33.32
CA LEU A 56 14.01 39.38 -34.31
C LEU A 56 12.88 39.44 -35.34
N GLU A 57 12.20 38.33 -35.67
CA GLU A 57 11.48 38.27 -36.95
C GLU A 57 10.05 37.72 -36.94
N ARG A 58 9.22 38.51 -37.65
CA ARG A 58 7.89 38.23 -38.18
C ARG A 58 7.89 38.15 -39.73
N ASP A 59 9.05 37.97 -40.38
CA ASP A 59 9.17 37.94 -41.86
C ASP A 59 9.67 36.58 -42.41
N ASP A 60 9.08 36.13 -43.53
CA ASP A 60 9.27 34.81 -44.14
C ASP A 60 10.63 34.63 -44.87
N GLU A 61 11.25 35.71 -45.38
CA GLU A 61 12.50 35.64 -46.17
C GLU A 61 13.71 35.18 -45.34
N THR A 62 13.73 35.48 -44.03
CA THR A 62 14.85 35.15 -43.15
C THR A 62 14.78 33.71 -42.62
N MET A 63 13.57 33.16 -42.47
CA MET A 63 13.36 31.77 -42.07
C MET A 63 13.90 30.77 -43.10
N GLU A 64 13.74 31.07 -44.38
CA GLU A 64 14.25 30.23 -45.47
C GLU A 64 15.78 30.23 -45.53
N ALA A 65 16.41 31.39 -45.29
CA ALA A 65 17.86 31.52 -45.21
C ALA A 65 18.46 30.75 -44.00
N VAL A 66 17.75 30.74 -42.87
CA VAL A 66 18.13 29.98 -41.66
C VAL A 66 17.99 28.48 -41.88
N ARG A 67 16.88 28.03 -42.47
CA ARG A 67 16.66 26.62 -42.85
C ARG A 67 17.75 26.13 -43.79
N THR A 68 18.06 26.90 -44.82
CA THR A 68 19.12 26.59 -45.80
C THR A 68 20.49 26.42 -45.12
N ARG A 69 20.86 27.34 -44.21
CA ARG A 69 22.10 27.22 -43.42
C ARG A 69 22.10 25.99 -42.51
N ARG A 70 20.96 25.68 -41.87
CA ARG A 70 20.83 24.55 -40.95
C ARG A 70 20.93 23.21 -41.68
N ILE A 71 20.27 23.07 -42.83
CA ILE A 71 20.38 21.91 -43.72
C ILE A 71 21.83 21.73 -44.21
N ALA A 72 22.51 22.82 -44.58
CA ALA A 72 23.90 22.77 -45.00
C ALA A 72 24.87 22.33 -43.89
N SER A 73 24.51 22.55 -42.63
CA SER A 73 25.30 22.18 -41.44
C SER A 73 25.09 20.74 -40.94
N LEU A 74 24.12 20.00 -41.51
CA LEU A 74 23.83 18.63 -41.10
C LEU A 74 25.01 17.69 -41.38
N THR A 75 25.22 16.74 -40.47
CA THR A 75 26.16 15.64 -40.69
C THR A 75 25.69 14.70 -41.79
N GLU A 76 26.57 13.87 -42.35
CA GLU A 76 26.21 12.92 -43.42
C GLU A 76 25.11 11.93 -43.00
N ASN A 77 25.14 11.50 -41.74
CA ASN A 77 24.09 10.64 -41.17
C ASN A 77 22.75 11.38 -41.09
N GLU A 78 22.73 12.64 -40.63
CA GLU A 78 21.51 13.44 -40.55
C GLU A 78 20.93 13.78 -41.93
N LYS A 79 21.78 13.98 -42.94
CA LYS A 79 21.33 14.13 -44.34
C LYS A 79 20.66 12.86 -44.85
N THR A 80 21.25 11.70 -44.56
CA THR A 80 20.66 10.40 -44.92
C THR A 80 19.31 10.19 -44.22
N GLU A 81 19.19 10.56 -42.94
CA GLU A 81 17.89 10.52 -42.25
C GLU A 81 16.88 11.50 -42.85
N LEU A 82 17.29 12.73 -43.18
CA LEU A 82 16.45 13.73 -43.82
C LEU A 82 15.92 13.25 -45.17
N GLU A 83 16.77 12.67 -46.03
CA GLU A 83 16.34 12.08 -47.32
C GLU A 83 15.32 10.95 -47.13
N LYS A 84 15.54 10.09 -46.12
CA LYS A 84 14.56 9.03 -45.79
C LYS A 84 13.25 9.60 -45.27
N VAL A 85 13.28 10.65 -44.43
CA VAL A 85 12.05 11.31 -43.95
C VAL A 85 11.30 11.95 -45.11
N ASP A 86 11.99 12.57 -46.06
CA ASP A 86 11.35 13.13 -47.26
C ASP A 86 10.64 12.05 -48.08
N ASP A 87 11.26 10.89 -48.29
CA ASP A 87 10.63 9.74 -48.97
C ASP A 87 9.43 9.17 -48.16
N ILE A 88 9.52 9.13 -46.83
CA ILE A 88 8.42 8.70 -45.96
C ILE A 88 7.21 9.63 -46.12
N ILE A 89 7.42 10.95 -46.02
CA ILE A 89 6.33 11.93 -46.08
C ILE A 89 5.75 11.99 -47.51
N SER A 90 6.61 12.11 -48.51
CA SER A 90 6.21 12.21 -49.93
C SER A 90 5.50 10.96 -50.43
N GLY A 91 5.91 9.78 -49.95
CA GLY A 91 5.28 8.50 -50.27
C GLY A 91 4.13 8.09 -49.35
N ASN A 92 3.77 8.91 -48.35
CA ASN A 92 2.83 8.56 -47.27
C ASN A 92 3.13 7.18 -46.64
N LYS A 93 4.40 6.88 -46.36
CA LYS A 93 4.87 5.60 -45.78
C LYS A 93 4.78 5.59 -44.24
N LEU A 94 3.75 6.26 -43.72
CA LEU A 94 3.43 6.33 -42.31
C LEU A 94 2.48 5.18 -41.94
N LEU A 95 2.82 4.45 -40.88
CA LEU A 95 1.99 3.42 -40.26
C LEU A 95 1.61 3.86 -38.86
N TYR A 96 0.58 3.24 -38.28
CA TYR A 96 0.09 3.57 -36.94
C TYR A 96 0.00 2.32 -36.09
N TYR A 97 0.57 2.40 -34.89
CA TYR A 97 0.39 1.40 -33.85
C TYR A 97 -0.65 1.93 -32.88
N PHE A 98 -1.51 1.05 -32.40
CA PHE A 98 -2.58 1.37 -31.48
C PHE A 98 -2.19 0.93 -30.08
N GLN A 99 -2.23 1.86 -29.12
CA GLN A 99 -2.05 1.53 -27.71
C GLN A 99 -3.39 1.62 -26.98
N PRO A 100 -3.82 0.57 -26.27
CA PRO A 100 -5.03 0.63 -25.46
C PRO A 100 -4.92 1.64 -24.32
N ILE A 101 -5.99 2.40 -24.12
CA ILE A 101 -6.28 3.19 -22.92
C ILE A 101 -7.38 2.44 -22.17
N VAL A 102 -7.14 2.07 -20.91
CA VAL A 102 -8.02 1.19 -20.13
C VAL A 102 -8.74 1.95 -19.03
N SER A 103 -9.96 1.52 -18.74
CA SER A 103 -10.77 2.01 -17.63
C SER A 103 -10.15 1.58 -16.29
N ALA A 104 -9.95 2.55 -15.39
CA ALA A 104 -9.49 2.29 -14.03
C ALA A 104 -10.56 1.60 -13.15
N VAL A 105 -11.80 1.45 -13.65
CA VAL A 105 -12.91 0.85 -12.90
C VAL A 105 -12.89 -0.67 -13.00
N ASP A 106 -12.72 -1.19 -14.20
CA ASP A 106 -12.95 -2.61 -14.52
C ASP A 106 -11.83 -3.25 -15.36
N GLY A 107 -10.86 -2.46 -15.82
CA GLY A 107 -9.77 -2.89 -16.67
C GLY A 107 -10.18 -3.11 -18.13
N GLU A 108 -11.39 -2.72 -18.53
CA GLU A 108 -11.82 -2.82 -19.93
C GLU A 108 -11.18 -1.71 -20.78
N ILE A 109 -10.90 -2.02 -22.06
CA ILE A 109 -10.36 -1.02 -22.98
C ILE A 109 -11.42 0.06 -23.18
N PHE A 110 -11.07 1.32 -22.95
CA PHE A 110 -11.94 2.48 -23.10
C PHE A 110 -11.77 3.12 -24.49
N SER A 111 -10.52 3.27 -24.94
CA SER A 111 -10.13 3.86 -26.22
C SER A 111 -8.75 3.36 -26.64
N TYR A 112 -8.26 3.85 -27.78
CA TYR A 112 -6.91 3.61 -28.26
C TYR A 112 -6.22 4.94 -28.58
N GLU A 113 -4.90 4.99 -28.50
CA GLU A 113 -4.11 6.06 -29.08
C GLU A 113 -3.42 5.58 -30.36
N ALA A 114 -3.54 6.36 -31.44
CA ALA A 114 -2.85 6.11 -32.70
C ALA A 114 -1.46 6.76 -32.69
N LEU A 115 -0.43 5.92 -32.62
CA LEU A 115 0.96 6.34 -32.55
C LEU A 115 1.67 6.11 -33.89
N MET A 116 2.12 7.20 -34.51
CA MET A 116 2.85 7.18 -35.78
C MET A 116 4.11 6.31 -35.72
N ARG A 117 4.39 5.55 -36.79
CA ARG A 117 5.59 4.74 -37.03
C ARG A 117 6.01 4.86 -38.49
N SER A 118 7.29 4.66 -38.79
CA SER A 118 7.79 4.59 -40.17
C SER A 118 7.80 3.16 -40.69
N ALA A 119 7.40 2.96 -41.95
CA ALA A 119 7.55 1.68 -42.66
C ALA A 119 8.97 1.47 -43.23
N THR A 120 10.02 1.76 -42.47
CA THR A 120 11.43 1.67 -42.92
C THR A 120 12.26 0.72 -42.05
N ASP A 121 13.37 0.20 -42.61
CA ASP A 121 14.38 -0.57 -41.88
C ASP A 121 15.78 0.08 -42.07
N PRO A 122 16.44 0.56 -41.00
CA PRO A 122 15.89 0.70 -39.64
C PRO A 122 14.74 1.71 -39.60
N ALA A 123 13.84 1.53 -38.63
CA ALA A 123 12.72 2.44 -38.42
C ALA A 123 13.22 3.82 -37.95
N ILE A 124 12.72 4.88 -38.57
CA ILE A 124 12.94 6.26 -38.12
C ILE A 124 11.92 6.58 -37.02
N THR A 125 12.39 7.15 -35.92
CA THR A 125 11.52 7.48 -34.78
C THR A 125 10.59 8.65 -35.13
N PRO A 126 9.39 8.73 -34.52
CA PRO A 126 8.49 9.87 -34.70
C PRO A 126 9.17 11.22 -34.40
N TYR A 127 10.04 11.26 -33.39
CA TYR A 127 10.84 12.44 -33.06
C TYR A 127 11.72 12.91 -34.24
N HIS A 128 12.42 11.98 -34.92
CA HIS A 128 13.22 12.34 -36.10
C HIS A 128 12.35 12.76 -37.28
N ILE A 129 11.19 12.11 -37.50
CA ILE A 129 10.25 12.51 -38.56
C ILE A 129 9.80 13.96 -38.34
N LEU A 130 9.35 14.32 -37.13
CA LEU A 130 8.92 15.68 -36.81
C LEU A 130 10.07 16.69 -36.88
N LYS A 131 11.26 16.35 -36.35
CA LYS A 131 12.48 17.19 -36.44
C LYS A 131 12.79 17.56 -37.89
N TYR A 132 12.85 16.58 -38.79
CA TYR A 132 13.21 16.83 -40.19
C TYR A 132 12.06 17.42 -41.00
N ALA A 133 10.80 17.10 -40.68
CA ALA A 133 9.64 17.76 -41.27
C ALA A 133 9.59 19.25 -40.93
N GLU A 134 9.92 19.65 -39.69
CA GLU A 134 10.03 21.06 -39.30
C GLU A 134 11.15 21.77 -40.09
N LEU A 135 12.30 21.11 -40.24
CA LEU A 135 13.45 21.63 -40.99
C LEU A 135 13.15 21.86 -42.47
N THR A 136 12.28 21.05 -43.07
CA THR A 136 11.92 21.11 -44.50
C THR A 136 10.54 21.72 -44.76
N ASP A 137 9.88 22.28 -43.74
CA ASP A 137 8.54 22.87 -43.81
C ASP A 137 7.41 21.91 -44.22
N ARG A 138 7.55 20.64 -43.83
CA ARG A 138 6.64 19.55 -44.18
C ARG A 138 5.75 19.11 -43.02
N LEU A 139 5.70 19.86 -41.91
CA LEU A 139 4.85 19.52 -40.76
C LEU A 139 3.35 19.45 -41.15
N SER A 140 2.89 20.31 -42.07
CA SER A 140 1.53 20.28 -42.59
C SER A 140 1.20 18.99 -43.34
N ASP A 141 2.19 18.40 -44.02
CA ASP A 141 2.00 17.13 -44.70
C ASP A 141 1.92 15.96 -43.73
N VAL A 142 2.70 16.01 -42.64
CA VAL A 142 2.63 15.02 -41.55
C VAL A 142 1.28 15.12 -40.82
N GLU A 143 0.83 16.32 -40.49
CA GLU A 143 -0.46 16.58 -39.83
C GLU A 143 -1.61 16.05 -40.70
N LYS A 144 -1.63 16.41 -41.98
CA LYS A 144 -2.60 15.93 -42.97
C LYS A 144 -2.58 14.41 -43.08
N ALA A 145 -1.42 13.81 -43.25
CA ALA A 145 -1.28 12.36 -43.39
C ALA A 145 -1.76 11.64 -42.13
N THR A 146 -1.49 12.19 -40.95
CA THR A 146 -1.94 11.65 -39.65
C THR A 146 -3.46 11.57 -39.58
N PHE A 147 -4.16 12.68 -39.82
CA PHE A 147 -5.62 12.66 -39.82
C PHE A 147 -6.19 11.72 -40.88
N LEU A 148 -5.74 11.84 -42.14
CA LEU A 148 -6.30 11.05 -43.24
C LEU A 148 -6.09 9.55 -43.04
N ASN A 149 -4.88 9.14 -42.63
CA ASN A 149 -4.56 7.73 -42.45
C ASN A 149 -5.31 7.14 -41.24
N VAL A 150 -5.32 7.84 -40.10
CA VAL A 150 -5.97 7.33 -38.89
C VAL A 150 -7.49 7.27 -39.06
N LEU A 151 -8.11 8.30 -39.65
CA LEU A 151 -9.55 8.30 -39.92
C LEU A 151 -9.94 7.20 -40.93
N SER A 152 -9.11 6.95 -41.94
CA SER A 152 -9.31 5.81 -42.85
C SER A 152 -9.23 4.47 -42.10
N ILE A 153 -8.26 4.30 -41.19
CA ILE A 153 -8.16 3.07 -40.39
C ILE A 153 -9.37 2.90 -39.47
N ILE A 154 -9.87 3.99 -38.86
CA ILE A 154 -11.09 3.96 -38.06
C ILE A 154 -12.27 3.46 -38.90
N GLU A 155 -12.41 3.95 -40.13
CA GLU A 155 -13.48 3.53 -41.03
C GLU A 155 -13.36 2.06 -41.48
N ASP A 156 -12.14 1.61 -41.77
CA ASP A 156 -11.87 0.23 -42.21
C ASP A 156 -11.96 -0.80 -41.07
N LYS A 157 -11.79 -0.36 -39.81
CA LYS A 157 -11.71 -1.23 -38.63
C LYS A 157 -12.85 -1.02 -37.63
N LYS A 158 -13.98 -0.44 -38.06
CA LYS A 158 -15.14 -0.16 -37.18
C LYS A 158 -15.58 -1.36 -36.33
N ASP A 159 -15.64 -2.56 -36.92
CA ASP A 159 -16.06 -3.77 -36.21
C ASP A 159 -15.07 -4.18 -35.11
N VAL A 160 -13.75 -4.10 -35.40
CA VAL A 160 -12.69 -4.46 -34.45
C VAL A 160 -12.57 -3.41 -33.33
N LEU A 161 -12.75 -2.13 -33.68
CA LEU A 161 -12.77 -1.04 -32.70
C LEU A 161 -14.02 -1.11 -31.81
N ALA A 162 -15.09 -1.80 -32.21
CA ALA A 162 -16.30 -2.01 -31.42
C ALA A 162 -16.88 -0.71 -30.80
N GLY A 163 -16.81 0.40 -31.54
CA GLY A 163 -17.27 1.72 -31.09
C GLY A 163 -16.37 2.43 -30.08
N LYS A 164 -15.17 1.89 -29.79
CA LYS A 164 -14.14 2.55 -28.96
C LYS A 164 -13.51 3.69 -29.72
N SER A 165 -13.18 4.76 -29.01
CA SER A 165 -12.59 5.95 -29.62
C SER A 165 -11.09 5.79 -29.88
N VAL A 166 -10.57 6.59 -30.81
CA VAL A 166 -9.16 6.64 -31.19
C VAL A 166 -8.66 8.08 -31.02
N PHE A 167 -7.61 8.24 -30.23
CA PHE A 167 -6.91 9.49 -29.98
C PHE A 167 -5.93 9.73 -31.14
N ILE A 168 -5.99 10.93 -31.71
CA ILE A 168 -5.22 11.36 -32.88
C ILE A 168 -4.38 12.57 -32.44
N ASN A 169 -3.07 12.40 -32.42
CA ASN A 169 -2.10 13.44 -32.16
C ASN A 169 -2.22 14.57 -33.20
N SER A 170 -2.27 15.82 -32.74
CA SER A 170 -2.39 17.02 -33.57
C SER A 170 -1.43 18.11 -33.12
N MET A 171 -0.87 18.83 -34.09
CA MET A 171 0.02 19.98 -33.89
C MET A 171 -0.75 21.30 -34.08
N PRO A 172 -1.20 21.99 -33.01
CA PRO A 172 -2.12 23.13 -33.11
C PRO A 172 -1.55 24.34 -33.85
N ASN A 173 -0.23 24.46 -33.90
CA ASN A 173 0.50 25.54 -34.56
C ASN A 173 0.72 25.28 -36.07
N VAL A 174 0.35 24.11 -36.58
CA VAL A 174 0.50 23.74 -37.99
C VAL A 174 -0.78 24.07 -38.76
N MET A 175 -0.69 24.99 -39.71
CA MET A 175 -1.83 25.38 -40.56
C MET A 175 -1.90 24.50 -41.81
N LEU A 176 -3.00 23.78 -41.95
CA LEU A 176 -3.30 23.03 -43.18
C LEU A 176 -3.75 23.99 -44.30
N SER A 177 -3.53 23.57 -45.56
CA SER A 177 -4.14 24.25 -46.71
C SER A 177 -5.67 24.21 -46.59
N THR A 178 -6.38 25.19 -47.16
CA THR A 178 -7.86 25.24 -47.08
C THR A 178 -8.50 23.93 -47.54
N ALA A 179 -8.03 23.36 -48.66
CA ALA A 179 -8.56 22.12 -49.21
C ALA A 179 -8.29 20.91 -48.29
N ASP A 180 -7.12 20.87 -47.65
CA ASP A 180 -6.79 19.78 -46.71
C ASP A 180 -7.55 19.91 -45.40
N ALA A 181 -7.70 21.14 -44.88
CA ALA A 181 -8.48 21.42 -43.68
C ALA A 181 -9.96 21.03 -43.88
N GLU A 182 -10.56 21.40 -45.03
CA GLU A 182 -11.94 21.01 -45.38
C GLU A 182 -12.11 19.49 -45.40
N LYS A 183 -11.16 18.78 -46.02
CA LYS A 183 -11.19 17.31 -46.11
C LYS A 183 -11.03 16.64 -44.73
N VAL A 184 -10.13 17.15 -43.89
CA VAL A 184 -9.94 16.65 -42.53
C VAL A 184 -11.20 16.90 -41.69
N CYS A 185 -11.79 18.10 -41.79
CA CYS A 185 -13.03 18.43 -41.08
C CYS A 185 -14.20 17.52 -41.51
N GLU A 186 -14.37 17.27 -42.81
CA GLU A 186 -15.41 16.36 -43.32
C GLU A 186 -15.28 14.95 -42.71
N LEU A 187 -14.06 14.41 -42.66
CA LEU A 187 -13.82 13.07 -42.10
C LEU A 187 -13.94 13.04 -40.58
N LEU A 188 -13.53 14.11 -39.89
CA LEU A 188 -13.69 14.25 -38.44
C LEU A 188 -15.16 14.34 -38.05
N GLU A 189 -15.96 15.12 -38.77
CA GLU A 189 -17.40 15.24 -38.50
C GLU A 189 -18.12 13.89 -38.68
N ARG A 190 -17.74 13.11 -39.70
CA ARG A 190 -18.25 11.75 -39.93
C ARG A 190 -17.88 10.75 -38.83
N ASN A 191 -16.77 10.98 -38.14
CA ASN A 191 -16.23 10.09 -37.10
C ASN A 191 -16.18 10.78 -35.73
N ALA A 192 -17.01 11.80 -35.49
CA ALA A 192 -16.93 12.63 -34.29
C ALA A 192 -17.19 11.87 -32.97
N ASP A 193 -17.92 10.76 -33.05
CA ASP A 193 -18.17 9.84 -31.92
C ASP A 193 -16.93 9.00 -31.55
N THR A 194 -16.09 8.71 -32.54
CA THR A 194 -14.97 7.77 -32.44
C THR A 194 -13.60 8.45 -32.52
N ALA A 195 -13.48 9.67 -33.01
CA ALA A 195 -12.24 10.43 -33.02
C ALA A 195 -12.11 11.34 -31.78
N VAL A 196 -10.92 11.35 -31.18
CA VAL A 196 -10.52 12.32 -30.15
C VAL A 196 -9.26 13.02 -30.63
N VAL A 197 -9.28 14.35 -30.71
CA VAL A 197 -8.11 15.12 -31.12
C VAL A 197 -7.26 15.44 -29.90
N GLU A 198 -5.99 15.08 -29.95
CA GLU A 198 -5.04 15.24 -28.87
C GLU A 198 -4.08 16.39 -29.17
N MET A 199 -4.10 17.41 -28.32
CA MET A 199 -3.31 18.63 -28.47
C MET A 199 -2.22 18.66 -27.41
N THR A 200 -0.98 18.91 -27.81
CA THR A 200 0.14 19.08 -26.87
C THR A 200 0.02 20.39 -26.08
N GLU A 201 0.32 20.38 -24.78
CA GLU A 201 0.23 21.57 -23.91
C GLU A 201 1.18 22.70 -24.36
N ASN A 202 2.34 22.34 -24.93
CA ASN A 202 3.42 23.27 -25.30
C ASN A 202 3.32 23.83 -26.72
N ALA A 203 2.19 23.67 -27.42
CA ALA A 203 2.03 24.28 -28.72
C ALA A 203 2.17 25.81 -28.63
N GLU A 204 3.12 26.41 -29.37
CA GLU A 204 3.31 27.86 -29.51
C GLU A 204 2.15 28.56 -30.26
N ALA A 205 0.92 28.03 -30.15
CA ALA A 205 -0.26 28.61 -30.75
C ALA A 205 -0.79 29.77 -29.90
N ASP A 206 -1.15 30.87 -30.56
CA ASP A 206 -1.73 32.01 -29.85
C ASP A 206 -3.14 31.72 -29.32
N ASP A 207 -3.61 32.49 -28.33
CA ASP A 207 -4.92 32.30 -27.69
C ASP A 207 -6.08 32.37 -28.70
N ALA A 208 -5.93 33.08 -29.83
CA ALA A 208 -6.99 33.22 -30.83
C ALA A 208 -7.06 32.00 -31.77
N GLN A 209 -5.92 31.43 -32.15
CA GLN A 209 -5.81 30.22 -32.95
C GLN A 209 -6.37 29.02 -32.18
N LEU A 210 -5.94 28.85 -30.92
CA LEU A 210 -6.44 27.78 -30.05
C LEU A 210 -7.95 27.86 -29.84
N LYS A 211 -8.48 29.07 -29.62
CA LYS A 211 -9.93 29.28 -29.49
C LYS A 211 -10.68 28.89 -30.77
N ARG A 212 -10.16 29.25 -31.95
CA ARG A 212 -10.78 28.88 -33.23
C ARG A 212 -10.82 27.37 -33.45
N LEU A 213 -9.71 26.67 -33.20
CA LEU A 213 -9.64 25.21 -33.30
C LEU A 213 -10.62 24.54 -32.33
N LYS A 214 -10.69 25.04 -31.09
CA LYS A 214 -11.66 24.57 -30.10
C LYS A 214 -13.11 24.76 -30.54
N ASP A 215 -13.46 25.96 -31.00
CA ASP A 215 -14.82 26.28 -31.46
C ASP A 215 -15.20 25.41 -32.68
N LEU A 216 -14.23 25.16 -33.58
CA LEU A 216 -14.38 24.27 -34.73
C LEU A 216 -14.67 22.83 -34.30
N TYR A 217 -13.80 22.20 -33.50
CA TYR A 217 -14.00 20.82 -33.05
C TYR A 217 -15.28 20.66 -32.23
N ARG A 218 -15.61 21.64 -31.40
CA ARG A 218 -16.88 21.67 -30.65
C ARG A 218 -18.09 21.73 -31.57
N SER A 219 -18.03 22.50 -32.67
CA SER A 219 -19.13 22.58 -33.63
C SER A 219 -19.40 21.24 -34.34
N MET A 220 -18.36 20.42 -34.51
CA MET A 220 -18.44 19.06 -35.06
C MET A 220 -18.70 17.99 -33.99
N ASN A 221 -18.86 18.38 -32.72
CA ASN A 221 -18.98 17.46 -31.58
C ASN A 221 -17.78 16.50 -31.40
N VAL A 222 -16.61 16.89 -31.89
CA VAL A 222 -15.35 16.15 -31.72
C VAL A 222 -14.78 16.43 -30.33
N ARG A 223 -14.35 15.37 -29.64
CA ARG A 223 -13.74 15.48 -28.30
C ARG A 223 -12.27 15.85 -28.39
N ILE A 224 -11.78 16.56 -27.37
CA ILE A 224 -10.40 17.05 -27.29
C ILE A 224 -9.71 16.49 -26.05
N ALA A 225 -8.45 16.10 -26.19
CA ALA A 225 -7.54 15.75 -25.11
C ALA A 225 -6.37 16.76 -25.06
N VAL A 226 -5.87 17.03 -23.85
CA VAL A 226 -4.59 17.74 -23.65
C VAL A 226 -3.53 16.73 -23.22
N ASP A 227 -2.41 16.74 -23.93
CA ASP A 227 -1.27 15.84 -23.74
C ASP A 227 -0.13 16.48 -22.92
N ASP A 228 0.74 15.63 -22.35
CA ASP A 228 1.94 15.99 -21.58
C ASP A 228 1.70 16.94 -20.38
N TYR A 229 0.50 16.87 -19.77
CA TYR A 229 0.12 17.81 -18.72
C TYR A 229 0.97 17.62 -17.46
N GLY A 230 1.60 18.73 -17.02
CA GLY A 230 2.44 18.77 -15.82
C GLY A 230 3.94 18.83 -16.09
N THR A 231 4.36 18.97 -17.35
CA THR A 231 5.76 19.21 -17.74
C THR A 231 6.06 20.72 -17.82
N GLY A 232 6.82 21.26 -16.86
CA GLY A 232 7.30 22.66 -16.93
C GLY A 232 6.31 23.74 -16.46
N TYR A 233 6.10 24.80 -17.25
CA TYR A 233 5.25 25.97 -16.93
C TYR A 233 3.74 25.67 -16.97
N SER A 234 3.33 24.42 -16.78
CA SER A 234 1.92 24.01 -16.76
C SER A 234 1.17 24.80 -15.69
N ASN A 235 0.18 25.59 -16.12
CA ASN A 235 -0.67 26.38 -15.23
C ASN A 235 -2.10 25.85 -15.35
N VAL A 236 -2.82 25.75 -14.23
CA VAL A 236 -4.27 25.47 -14.17
C VAL A 236 -5.05 26.37 -15.14
N GLY A 237 -4.55 27.59 -15.39
CA GLY A 237 -5.09 28.49 -16.40
C GLY A 237 -5.13 27.91 -17.83
N SER A 238 -4.22 27.02 -18.21
CA SER A 238 -4.25 26.31 -19.49
C SER A 238 -5.46 25.39 -19.59
N LEU A 239 -5.72 24.54 -18.60
CA LEU A 239 -6.87 23.64 -18.63
C LEU A 239 -8.23 24.37 -18.68
N LEU A 240 -8.35 25.50 -17.98
CA LEU A 240 -9.53 26.36 -18.06
C LEU A 240 -9.73 26.98 -19.45
N ARG A 241 -8.64 27.23 -20.20
CA ARG A 241 -8.69 27.73 -21.58
C ARG A 241 -9.13 26.63 -22.55
N TYR A 242 -8.52 25.44 -22.48
CA TYR A 242 -8.82 24.33 -23.38
C TYR A 242 -10.21 23.72 -23.12
N THR A 243 -10.66 23.68 -21.86
CA THR A 243 -11.83 22.89 -21.40
C THR A 243 -11.90 21.52 -22.10
N PRO A 244 -10.84 20.70 -22.03
CA PRO A 244 -10.77 19.45 -22.76
C PRO A 244 -11.72 18.43 -22.17
N ASN A 245 -11.96 17.35 -22.92
CA ASN A 245 -12.66 16.18 -22.40
C ASN A 245 -11.72 15.26 -21.62
N PHE A 246 -10.43 15.25 -21.96
CA PHE A 246 -9.41 14.42 -21.35
C PHE A 246 -8.15 15.22 -21.03
N VAL A 247 -7.48 14.87 -19.93
CA VAL A 247 -6.15 15.36 -19.57
C VAL A 247 -5.25 14.15 -19.35
N LYS A 248 -4.17 14.06 -20.13
CA LYS A 248 -3.14 13.05 -19.98
C LYS A 248 -2.07 13.58 -19.03
N ILE A 249 -1.90 12.90 -17.90
CA ILE A 249 -0.94 13.23 -16.86
C ILE A 249 0.38 12.57 -17.25
N ASP A 250 1.39 13.39 -17.51
CA ASP A 250 2.65 12.95 -18.08
C ASP A 250 3.40 11.94 -17.19
N ARG A 251 4.14 11.04 -17.84
CA ARG A 251 4.98 10.02 -17.22
C ARG A 251 5.96 10.60 -16.19
N SER A 252 6.52 11.79 -16.42
CA SER A 252 7.48 12.40 -15.48
C SER A 252 6.87 12.64 -14.09
N LEU A 253 5.56 12.88 -14.01
CA LEU A 253 4.82 13.02 -12.77
C LEU A 253 4.43 11.68 -12.15
N LEU A 254 4.31 10.63 -12.95
CA LEU A 254 3.84 9.31 -12.51
C LEU A 254 4.97 8.34 -12.16
N SER A 255 6.15 8.50 -12.75
CA SER A 255 7.32 7.68 -12.44
C SER A 255 7.68 7.79 -10.95
N GLU A 256 7.77 6.63 -10.28
CA GLU A 256 8.07 6.50 -8.84
C GLU A 256 7.07 7.21 -7.89
N ILE A 257 5.84 7.45 -8.34
CA ILE A 257 4.82 8.17 -7.56
C ILE A 257 4.42 7.44 -6.25
N ASP A 258 4.59 6.13 -6.21
CA ASP A 258 4.37 5.28 -5.03
C ASP A 258 5.29 5.64 -3.85
N SER A 259 6.50 6.15 -4.12
CA SER A 259 7.48 6.52 -3.09
C SER A 259 7.57 8.04 -2.85
N GLN A 260 7.14 8.86 -3.82
CA GLN A 260 7.30 10.31 -3.76
C GLN A 260 6.03 11.07 -3.34
N SER A 261 5.98 11.52 -2.08
CA SER A 261 4.81 12.23 -1.51
C SER A 261 4.42 13.51 -2.24
N LYS A 262 5.40 14.30 -2.73
CA LYS A 262 5.15 15.53 -3.48
C LYS A 262 4.46 15.27 -4.82
N LYS A 263 4.89 14.23 -5.55
CA LYS A 263 4.25 13.80 -6.81
C LYS A 263 2.81 13.35 -6.55
N ARG A 264 2.57 12.57 -5.49
CA ARG A 264 1.21 12.17 -5.09
C ARG A 264 0.28 13.34 -4.80
N HIS A 265 0.79 14.38 -4.14
CA HIS A 265 -0.01 15.57 -3.86
C HIS A 265 -0.39 16.30 -5.15
N LEU A 266 0.60 16.61 -5.99
CA LEU A 266 0.36 17.31 -7.25
C LEU A 266 -0.60 16.54 -8.17
N VAL A 267 -0.36 15.25 -8.39
CA VAL A 267 -1.22 14.42 -9.25
C VAL A 267 -2.63 14.29 -8.71
N ARG A 268 -2.80 14.24 -7.38
CA ARG A 268 -4.14 14.24 -6.76
C ARG A 268 -4.88 15.55 -7.03
N ASP A 269 -4.20 16.69 -6.87
CA ASP A 269 -4.80 17.99 -7.13
C ASP A 269 -5.22 18.12 -8.61
N ILE A 270 -4.44 17.55 -9.54
CA ILE A 270 -4.78 17.49 -10.97
C ILE A 270 -6.04 16.64 -11.20
N ILE A 271 -6.11 15.44 -10.59
CA ILE A 271 -7.28 14.55 -10.70
C ILE A 271 -8.52 15.24 -10.14
N GLU A 272 -8.42 15.86 -8.97
CA GLU A 272 -9.52 16.61 -8.34
C GLU A 272 -10.00 17.76 -9.22
N PHE A 273 -9.07 18.55 -9.76
CA PHE A 273 -9.40 19.61 -10.72
C PHE A 273 -10.11 19.08 -11.96
N CYS A 274 -9.67 17.95 -12.51
CA CYS A 274 -10.32 17.32 -13.66
C CYS A 274 -11.77 16.93 -13.32
N HIS A 275 -11.99 16.28 -12.17
CA HIS A 275 -13.31 15.84 -11.73
C HIS A 275 -14.27 17.01 -11.49
N ASP A 276 -13.81 18.08 -10.82
CA ASP A 276 -14.59 19.29 -10.58
C ASP A 276 -15.06 19.96 -11.89
N ASN A 277 -14.29 19.79 -12.97
CA ASN A 277 -14.57 20.36 -14.28
C ASN A 277 -15.15 19.36 -15.29
N LYS A 278 -15.49 18.13 -14.85
CA LYS A 278 -16.03 17.04 -15.71
C LYS A 278 -15.09 16.64 -16.84
N ILE A 279 -13.79 16.64 -16.55
CA ILE A 279 -12.70 16.21 -17.42
C ILE A 279 -12.25 14.83 -16.94
N PHE A 280 -11.97 13.92 -17.88
CA PHE A 280 -11.38 12.62 -17.56
C PHE A 280 -9.88 12.75 -17.32
N ALA A 281 -9.40 12.28 -16.18
CA ALA A 281 -7.97 12.17 -15.91
C ALA A 281 -7.43 10.84 -16.44
N LEU A 282 -6.39 10.90 -17.27
CA LEU A 282 -5.71 9.74 -17.86
C LEU A 282 -4.27 9.69 -17.33
N ALA A 283 -3.88 8.61 -16.67
CA ALA A 283 -2.50 8.39 -16.23
C ALA A 283 -1.67 7.75 -17.34
N GLU A 284 -0.66 8.45 -17.85
CA GLU A 284 0.15 8.02 -18.98
C GLU A 284 1.50 7.39 -18.58
N GLY A 285 1.91 6.38 -19.33
CA GLY A 285 3.18 5.69 -19.13
C GLY A 285 3.24 4.90 -17.83
N VAL A 286 2.15 4.33 -17.34
CA VAL A 286 2.20 3.42 -16.17
C VAL A 286 3.00 2.16 -16.51
N GLU A 287 4.07 1.90 -15.77
CA GLU A 287 5.02 0.81 -16.07
C GLU A 287 5.15 -0.22 -14.94
N THR A 288 4.72 0.08 -13.71
CA THR A 288 4.78 -0.84 -12.56
C THR A 288 3.42 -1.06 -11.88
N SER A 289 3.29 -2.14 -11.10
CA SER A 289 2.06 -2.43 -10.33
C SER A 289 1.85 -1.40 -9.22
N GLU A 290 2.95 -0.91 -8.65
CA GLU A 290 2.97 0.09 -7.58
C GLU A 290 2.44 1.45 -8.08
N GLU A 291 2.88 1.87 -9.27
CA GLU A 291 2.38 3.07 -9.94
C GLU A 291 0.88 2.90 -10.26
N LEU A 292 0.50 1.76 -10.85
CA LEU A 292 -0.88 1.40 -11.17
C LEU A 292 -1.79 1.49 -9.94
N LYS A 293 -1.40 0.83 -8.84
CA LYS A 293 -2.13 0.87 -7.57
C LYS A 293 -2.26 2.31 -7.08
N THR A 294 -1.18 3.07 -7.09
CA THR A 294 -1.16 4.44 -6.56
C THR A 294 -2.11 5.35 -7.32
N VAL A 295 -2.09 5.34 -8.66
CA VAL A 295 -2.98 6.18 -9.48
C VAL A 295 -4.45 5.78 -9.35
N ILE A 296 -4.76 4.49 -9.23
CA ILE A 296 -6.13 4.01 -8.98
C ILE A 296 -6.63 4.49 -7.62
N LEU A 297 -5.81 4.36 -6.56
CA LEU A 297 -6.20 4.80 -5.22
C LEU A 297 -6.41 6.32 -5.13
N MET A 298 -5.59 7.11 -5.83
CA MET A 298 -5.78 8.58 -5.95
C MET A 298 -7.02 8.92 -6.77
N GLY A 299 -7.38 8.04 -7.71
CA GLY A 299 -8.70 8.03 -8.30
C GLY A 299 -8.78 8.44 -9.74
N VAL A 300 -7.72 8.20 -10.50
CA VAL A 300 -7.68 8.38 -11.96
C VAL A 300 -8.82 7.62 -12.64
N ASP A 301 -9.24 8.10 -13.82
CA ASP A 301 -10.33 7.49 -14.59
C ASP A 301 -9.83 6.49 -15.62
N LEU A 302 -8.74 6.84 -16.30
CA LEU A 302 -8.17 6.10 -17.42
C LEU A 302 -6.67 5.85 -17.20
N ILE A 303 -6.16 4.76 -17.76
CA ILE A 303 -4.78 4.32 -17.58
C ILE A 303 -4.21 3.90 -18.94
N GLN A 304 -3.01 4.37 -19.25
CA GLN A 304 -2.25 3.95 -20.41
C GLN A 304 -0.79 3.71 -20.00
N GLY A 305 -0.17 2.66 -20.53
CA GLY A 305 1.24 2.39 -20.27
C GLY A 305 1.62 0.94 -20.50
N TYR A 306 2.93 0.68 -20.52
CA TYR A 306 3.46 -0.65 -20.83
C TYR A 306 3.05 -1.73 -19.83
N TYR A 307 2.69 -1.35 -18.60
CA TYR A 307 2.16 -2.30 -17.63
C TYR A 307 0.83 -2.91 -18.09
N THR A 308 -0.02 -2.14 -18.77
CA THR A 308 -1.33 -2.61 -19.27
C THR A 308 -1.22 -3.26 -20.64
N ALA A 309 -0.68 -2.54 -21.62
CA ALA A 309 -0.40 -3.01 -22.97
C ALA A 309 0.58 -2.07 -23.69
N ARG A 310 1.46 -2.65 -24.53
CA ARG A 310 2.35 -1.89 -25.41
C ARG A 310 1.63 -1.51 -26.71
N PRO A 311 2.07 -0.42 -27.40
CA PRO A 311 1.59 -0.11 -28.75
C PRO A 311 1.80 -1.29 -29.70
N SER A 312 0.80 -1.61 -30.51
CA SER A 312 0.80 -2.75 -31.43
C SER A 312 0.29 -2.37 -32.83
N PRO A 313 0.83 -2.95 -33.91
CA PRO A 313 0.24 -2.79 -35.26
C PRO A 313 -1.16 -3.42 -35.37
N GLU A 314 -1.43 -4.45 -34.57
CA GLU A 314 -2.76 -5.07 -34.46
C GLU A 314 -3.54 -4.44 -33.30
N ILE A 315 -4.81 -4.14 -33.52
CA ILE A 315 -5.71 -3.58 -32.49
C ILE A 315 -5.94 -4.65 -31.42
N ILE A 316 -5.47 -4.38 -30.20
CA ILE A 316 -5.62 -5.28 -29.06
C ILE A 316 -7.07 -5.20 -28.57
N GLU A 317 -7.79 -6.32 -28.56
CA GLU A 317 -9.21 -6.37 -28.14
C GLU A 317 -9.39 -6.50 -26.62
N SER A 318 -8.38 -7.01 -25.89
CA SER A 318 -8.39 -7.10 -24.42
C SER A 318 -6.98 -7.12 -23.85
N ILE A 319 -6.78 -6.48 -22.70
CA ILE A 319 -5.55 -6.65 -21.90
C ILE A 319 -5.55 -8.01 -21.15
N PRO A 320 -4.40 -8.47 -20.64
CA PRO A 320 -4.30 -9.70 -19.86
C PRO A 320 -5.25 -9.76 -18.66
N PHE A 321 -5.86 -10.93 -18.42
CA PHE A 321 -6.86 -11.13 -17.37
C PHE A 321 -6.34 -10.81 -15.96
N ASN A 322 -5.10 -11.18 -15.64
CA ASN A 322 -4.50 -10.90 -14.34
C ASN A 322 -4.40 -9.39 -14.06
N ILE A 323 -4.13 -8.58 -15.08
CA ILE A 323 -4.06 -7.12 -14.95
C ILE A 323 -5.46 -6.53 -14.73
N LYS A 324 -6.49 -7.05 -15.43
CA LYS A 324 -7.89 -6.66 -15.16
C LYS A 324 -8.30 -6.93 -13.72
N GLU A 325 -7.94 -8.09 -13.19
CA GLU A 325 -8.22 -8.45 -11.80
C GLU A 325 -7.44 -7.60 -10.80
N GLU A 326 -6.19 -7.21 -11.10
CA GLU A 326 -5.45 -6.24 -10.30
C GLU A 326 -6.14 -4.87 -10.26
N ILE A 327 -6.57 -4.35 -11.41
CA ILE A 327 -7.32 -3.09 -11.50
C ILE A 327 -8.61 -3.16 -10.67
N ARG A 328 -9.40 -4.23 -10.84
CA ARG A 328 -10.64 -4.45 -10.06
C ARG A 328 -10.38 -4.54 -8.57
N ARG A 329 -9.31 -5.23 -8.16
CA ARG A 329 -8.91 -5.33 -6.75
C ARG A 329 -8.53 -3.97 -6.18
N TYR A 330 -7.73 -3.17 -6.89
CA TYR A 330 -7.33 -1.84 -6.44
C TYR A 330 -8.50 -0.85 -6.46
N GLN A 331 -9.42 -0.98 -7.41
CA GLN A 331 -10.66 -0.20 -7.42
C GLN A 331 -11.59 -0.60 -6.27
N GLN A 332 -11.66 -1.88 -5.91
CA GLN A 332 -12.36 -2.34 -4.71
C GLN A 332 -11.67 -1.79 -3.46
N GLU A 333 -10.34 -1.82 -3.37
CA GLU A 333 -9.58 -1.22 -2.26
C GLU A 333 -9.83 0.28 -2.14
N ARG A 334 -9.86 1.01 -3.27
CA ARG A 334 -10.23 2.43 -3.34
C ARG A 334 -11.68 2.63 -2.93
N GLN A 335 -12.62 1.77 -3.35
CA GLN A 335 -14.02 1.86 -2.96
C GLN A 335 -14.21 1.54 -1.49
N ASP A 336 -13.48 0.58 -0.94
CA ASP A 336 -13.46 0.27 0.49
C ASP A 336 -12.85 1.45 1.28
N GLY A 337 -11.86 2.14 0.71
CA GLY A 337 -11.26 3.38 1.24
C GLY A 337 -12.09 4.65 1.06
N LYS A 338 -12.87 4.79 -0.03
CA LYS A 338 -13.83 5.88 -0.28
C LYS A 338 -15.16 5.66 0.44
N ALA A 339 -15.55 4.40 0.64
CA ALA A 339 -16.69 3.99 1.46
C ALA A 339 -16.39 4.16 2.95
N THR A 340 -15.11 4.27 3.33
CA THR A 340 -14.78 4.87 4.62
C THR A 340 -14.94 6.37 4.54
N HIS A 341 -16.12 6.84 4.94
CA HIS A 341 -16.18 8.11 5.65
C HIS A 341 -15.17 7.97 6.82
N VAL A 342 -13.99 8.55 6.66
CA VAL A 342 -12.90 8.55 7.64
C VAL A 342 -13.02 9.81 8.48
N TYR A 343 -13.10 9.64 9.79
CA TYR A 343 -13.08 10.75 10.74
C TYR A 343 -11.66 10.93 11.26
N THR A 344 -11.10 12.13 11.13
CA THR A 344 -9.81 12.45 11.73
C THR A 344 -10.04 13.37 12.93
N PRO A 345 -9.91 12.86 14.16
CA PRO A 345 -10.04 13.67 15.35
C PRO A 345 -8.86 14.65 15.48
N ALA A 346 -9.14 15.83 16.03
CA ALA A 346 -8.10 16.73 16.49
C ALA A 346 -7.44 16.22 17.77
N ALA A 347 -6.23 16.69 18.05
CA ALA A 347 -5.56 16.44 19.33
C ALA A 347 -6.42 16.89 20.52
N GLY A 348 -6.54 16.02 21.53
CA GLY A 348 -7.36 16.19 22.72
C GLY A 348 -8.87 16.03 22.48
N GLU A 349 -9.30 15.67 21.27
CA GLU A 349 -10.72 15.60 20.95
C GLU A 349 -11.39 14.39 21.64
N ARG A 350 -12.63 14.62 22.07
CA ARG A 350 -13.53 13.58 22.57
C ARG A 350 -14.58 13.23 21.50
N VAL A 351 -14.37 12.09 20.85
CA VAL A 351 -15.14 11.59 19.71
C VAL A 351 -16.32 10.74 20.19
N MET A 352 -17.52 11.07 19.73
CA MET A 352 -18.75 10.32 20.05
C MET A 352 -19.09 9.34 18.92
N LEU A 353 -18.95 8.03 19.16
CA LEU A 353 -19.15 6.99 18.14
C LEU A 353 -20.57 6.96 17.58
N GLU A 354 -21.58 7.22 18.40
CA GLU A 354 -22.98 7.30 17.94
C GLU A 354 -23.19 8.37 16.87
N LYS A 355 -22.53 9.53 17.04
CA LYS A 355 -22.58 10.65 16.10
C LYS A 355 -21.90 10.27 14.80
N LEU A 356 -20.72 9.66 14.90
CA LEU A 356 -19.97 9.19 13.74
C LEU A 356 -20.76 8.14 12.95
N LYS A 357 -21.38 7.17 13.63
CA LYS A 357 -22.24 6.17 13.00
C LYS A 357 -23.42 6.80 12.26
N LYS A 358 -24.11 7.77 12.87
CA LYS A 358 -25.24 8.50 12.23
C LYS A 358 -24.80 9.29 11.00
N MET A 359 -23.57 9.80 11.00
CA MET A 359 -22.97 10.52 9.88
C MET A 359 -22.34 9.59 8.83
N GLY A 360 -22.41 8.27 9.01
CA GLY A 360 -21.93 7.28 8.04
C GLY A 360 -20.43 6.95 8.15
N TYR A 361 -19.71 7.46 9.14
CA TYR A 361 -18.29 7.15 9.37
C TYR A 361 -18.06 5.67 9.64
N LYS A 362 -16.94 5.15 9.11
CA LYS A 362 -16.53 3.74 9.21
C LYS A 362 -15.10 3.56 9.72
N CYS A 363 -14.32 4.64 9.78
CA CYS A 363 -12.96 4.61 10.31
C CYS A 363 -12.71 5.90 11.09
N ILE A 364 -12.05 5.77 12.24
CA ILE A 364 -11.39 6.88 12.92
C ILE A 364 -9.90 6.76 12.61
N HIS A 365 -9.34 7.78 11.96
CA HIS A 365 -7.93 7.82 11.61
C HIS A 365 -7.22 8.84 12.49
N ILE A 366 -6.44 8.34 13.45
CA ILE A 366 -5.71 9.13 14.45
C ILE A 366 -4.36 9.51 13.87
N LYS A 367 -4.18 10.81 13.64
CA LYS A 367 -2.95 11.36 13.08
C LYS A 367 -1.91 11.63 14.16
N LYS A 368 -0.66 11.66 13.73
CA LYS A 368 0.44 12.20 14.52
C LYS A 368 0.39 13.73 14.53
N TYR A 369 0.41 14.34 15.70
CA TYR A 369 0.55 15.78 15.89
C TYR A 369 1.86 16.12 16.62
N GLU A 370 2.40 17.33 16.39
CA GLU A 370 3.51 17.82 17.22
C GLU A 370 2.98 18.18 18.62
N GLY A 371 3.44 17.46 19.65
CA GLY A 371 3.00 17.64 21.03
C GLY A 371 1.99 16.58 21.48
N ASN A 372 0.93 16.99 22.19
CA ASN A 372 -0.10 16.09 22.66
C ASN A 372 -0.94 15.59 21.45
N SER A 373 -0.97 14.28 21.23
CA SER A 373 -1.76 13.63 20.17
C SER A 373 -2.90 12.77 20.74
N ASP A 374 -3.25 12.97 22.01
CA ASP A 374 -4.21 12.15 22.74
C ASP A 374 -5.60 12.29 22.14
N VAL A 375 -6.37 11.21 22.14
CA VAL A 375 -7.75 11.19 21.65
C VAL A 375 -8.60 10.38 22.61
N THR A 376 -9.83 10.81 22.85
CA THR A 376 -10.81 10.01 23.59
C THR A 376 -11.96 9.59 22.69
N ILE A 377 -12.30 8.32 22.69
CA ILE A 377 -13.36 7.72 21.88
C ILE A 377 -14.40 7.14 22.82
N VAL A 378 -15.64 7.64 22.72
CA VAL A 378 -16.74 7.30 23.63
C VAL A 378 -17.87 6.66 22.83
N GLY A 379 -18.43 5.57 23.35
CA GLY A 379 -19.54 4.88 22.72
C GLY A 379 -20.56 4.30 23.68
N LEU A 380 -21.35 3.36 23.15
CA LEU A 380 -22.23 2.49 23.91
C LEU A 380 -21.90 1.03 23.60
N PRO A 381 -21.73 0.14 24.59
CA PRO A 381 -21.34 -1.25 24.35
C PRO A 381 -22.42 -2.03 23.58
N SER A 382 -23.69 -1.63 23.76
CA SER A 382 -24.86 -2.23 23.12
C SER A 382 -25.05 -1.83 21.65
N LEU A 383 -24.26 -0.89 21.12
CA LEU A 383 -24.43 -0.36 19.77
C LEU A 383 -23.22 -0.69 18.91
N ASP A 384 -23.30 -1.77 18.14
CA ASP A 384 -22.29 -2.08 17.12
C ASP A 384 -22.15 -0.92 16.13
N THR A 385 -21.01 -0.23 16.12
CA THR A 385 -20.79 0.95 15.28
C THR A 385 -20.35 0.61 13.87
N HIS A 386 -19.76 -0.57 13.65
CA HIS A 386 -19.01 -0.91 12.43
C HIS A 386 -17.91 0.13 12.13
N ILE A 387 -17.33 0.74 13.17
CA ILE A 387 -16.22 1.70 13.07
C ILE A 387 -14.95 1.01 13.57
N ARG A 388 -13.87 1.16 12.81
CA ARG A 388 -12.51 0.75 13.18
C ARG A 388 -11.63 1.95 13.49
N ILE A 389 -10.46 1.71 14.07
CA ILE A 389 -9.45 2.73 14.35
C ILE A 389 -8.17 2.42 13.58
N GLU A 390 -7.58 3.44 12.96
CA GLU A 390 -6.27 3.40 12.33
C GLU A 390 -5.39 4.50 12.92
N VAL A 391 -4.17 4.15 13.34
CA VAL A 391 -3.21 5.07 13.95
C VAL A 391 -2.03 5.27 13.01
N ASP A 392 -1.67 6.52 12.76
CA ASP A 392 -0.52 6.88 11.92
C ASP A 392 0.80 6.30 12.44
N SER A 393 1.68 5.88 11.53
CA SER A 393 3.04 5.48 11.86
C SER A 393 3.79 6.61 12.58
N GLY A 394 4.55 6.26 13.62
CA GLY A 394 5.30 7.20 14.44
C GLY A 394 4.45 7.97 15.46
N TYR A 395 3.21 7.55 15.70
CA TYR A 395 2.35 8.11 16.75
C TYR A 395 2.90 7.80 18.14
N GLU A 396 2.92 8.81 19.00
CA GLU A 396 3.28 8.68 20.41
C GLU A 396 2.24 9.45 21.23
N GLY A 397 1.50 8.74 22.09
CA GLY A 397 0.42 9.34 22.86
C GLY A 397 -0.60 8.36 23.42
N LYS A 398 -1.67 8.91 23.99
CA LYS A 398 -2.73 8.16 24.67
C LYS A 398 -4.03 8.16 23.88
N ILE A 399 -4.56 6.96 23.62
CA ILE A 399 -5.89 6.76 23.06
C ILE A 399 -6.77 6.22 24.18
N SER A 400 -7.78 6.99 24.60
CA SER A 400 -8.76 6.57 25.60
C SER A 400 -10.00 6.00 24.92
N ILE A 401 -10.43 4.81 25.30
CA ILE A 401 -11.66 4.17 24.80
C ILE A 401 -12.62 3.99 25.97
N GLU A 402 -13.82 4.56 25.86
CA GLU A 402 -14.82 4.55 26.93
C GLU A 402 -16.13 3.92 26.45
N SER A 403 -16.44 2.74 27.00
CA SER A 403 -17.68 2.00 26.74
C SER A 403 -18.00 1.82 25.25
N ALA A 404 -16.99 1.58 24.43
CA ALA A 404 -17.09 1.59 22.98
C ALA A 404 -17.36 0.20 22.41
N HIS A 405 -18.22 0.12 21.39
CA HIS A 405 -18.34 -1.05 20.53
C HIS A 405 -17.76 -0.73 19.15
N LEU A 406 -16.61 -1.31 18.85
CA LEU A 406 -15.88 -1.18 17.59
C LEU A 406 -15.92 -2.50 16.83
N SER A 407 -15.74 -2.45 15.52
CA SER A 407 -15.78 -3.68 14.71
C SER A 407 -14.79 -3.67 13.57
N GLY A 408 -14.11 -4.80 13.41
CA GLY A 408 -13.29 -5.13 12.26
C GLY A 408 -14.13 -5.48 11.04
N GLY A 409 -13.51 -5.31 9.87
CA GLY A 409 -13.99 -5.96 8.63
C GLY A 409 -13.55 -7.42 8.60
N LYS A 410 -14.03 -8.19 7.63
CA LYS A 410 -13.55 -9.57 7.42
C LYS A 410 -12.02 -9.58 7.24
N ASN A 411 -11.31 -10.37 8.04
CA ASN A 411 -9.84 -10.42 8.10
C ASN A 411 -9.17 -9.06 8.37
N ARG A 412 -9.86 -8.11 9.02
CA ARG A 412 -9.29 -6.79 9.32
C ARG A 412 -9.41 -6.48 10.82
N PRO A 413 -8.32 -6.03 11.47
CA PRO A 413 -8.36 -5.65 12.88
C PRO A 413 -9.35 -4.54 13.17
N THR A 414 -9.80 -4.50 14.43
CA THR A 414 -10.62 -3.43 14.97
C THR A 414 -9.78 -2.17 15.22
N ILE A 415 -8.53 -2.35 15.67
CA ILE A 415 -7.55 -1.28 15.84
C ILE A 415 -6.27 -1.66 15.08
N ILE A 416 -5.78 -0.74 14.26
CA ILE A 416 -4.56 -0.90 13.46
C ILE A 416 -3.54 0.15 13.93
N ILE A 417 -2.47 -0.29 14.58
CA ILE A 417 -1.35 0.58 14.96
C ILE A 417 -0.34 0.63 13.81
N GLY A 418 0.09 1.84 13.44
CA GLY A 418 1.13 2.05 12.43
C GLY A 418 2.53 1.64 12.93
N GLU A 419 3.51 1.67 12.04
CA GLU A 419 4.91 1.34 12.39
C GLU A 419 5.54 2.40 13.30
N CYS A 420 6.54 2.04 14.10
CA CYS A 420 7.31 2.92 14.97
C CYS A 420 6.46 3.71 16.00
N CYS A 421 5.35 3.15 16.48
CA CYS A 421 4.46 3.82 17.42
C CYS A 421 4.75 3.48 18.88
N LYS A 422 4.35 4.39 19.79
CA LYS A 422 4.26 4.16 21.23
C LYS A 422 2.87 4.59 21.72
N VAL A 423 1.99 3.62 21.90
CA VAL A 423 0.56 3.88 22.18
C VAL A 423 0.22 3.45 23.60
N GLU A 424 -0.31 4.37 24.40
CA GLU A 424 -1.07 4.01 25.61
C GLU A 424 -2.55 3.90 25.23
N LEU A 425 -3.11 2.69 25.25
CA LEU A 425 -4.53 2.45 25.04
C LEU A 425 -5.23 2.30 26.42
N ALA A 426 -5.86 3.38 26.87
CA ALA A 426 -6.55 3.43 28.16
C ALA A 426 -8.03 3.09 27.98
N MET A 427 -8.49 1.99 28.60
CA MET A 427 -9.86 1.51 28.45
C MET A 427 -10.68 1.75 29.71
N PHE A 428 -11.91 2.26 29.54
CA PHE A 428 -12.83 2.52 30.64
C PHE A 428 -14.21 1.93 30.35
N GLY A 429 -14.81 1.30 31.36
CA GLY A 429 -16.10 0.63 31.25
C GLY A 429 -16.04 -0.62 30.35
N ASP A 430 -17.19 -1.02 29.82
CA ASP A 430 -17.31 -2.25 29.02
C ASP A 430 -17.08 -1.96 27.54
N ASN A 431 -16.01 -2.47 26.97
CA ASN A 431 -15.65 -2.27 25.56
C ASN A 431 -15.86 -3.56 24.78
N VAL A 432 -16.30 -3.46 23.53
CA VAL A 432 -16.61 -4.61 22.68
C VAL A 432 -15.91 -4.45 21.33
N PHE A 433 -15.03 -5.38 20.99
CA PHE A 433 -14.38 -5.47 19.69
C PHE A 433 -14.90 -6.70 18.94
N HIS A 434 -15.71 -6.47 17.91
CA HIS A 434 -16.32 -7.54 17.14
C HIS A 434 -15.56 -7.79 15.84
N ARG A 435 -15.31 -9.07 15.49
CA ARG A 435 -14.66 -9.51 14.23
C ARG A 435 -13.26 -8.92 14.00
N GLY A 436 -12.52 -8.64 15.06
CA GLY A 436 -11.15 -8.14 14.90
C GLY A 436 -10.50 -7.77 16.22
N GLY A 437 -9.19 -7.99 16.27
CA GLY A 437 -8.33 -7.63 17.38
C GLY A 437 -7.64 -6.29 17.24
N ILE A 438 -6.48 -6.16 17.90
CA ILE A 438 -5.55 -5.04 17.81
C ILE A 438 -4.27 -5.53 17.10
N LEU A 439 -3.92 -4.88 15.98
CA LEU A 439 -2.64 -5.11 15.30
C LEU A 439 -1.56 -4.19 15.87
N VAL A 440 -0.45 -4.79 16.27
CA VAL A 440 0.75 -4.14 16.81
C VAL A 440 1.98 -4.62 16.03
N PRO A 441 2.53 -3.80 15.11
CA PRO A 441 3.73 -4.15 14.35
C PRO A 441 4.96 -4.35 15.23
N GLU A 442 5.94 -5.14 14.76
CA GLU A 442 7.20 -5.43 15.47
C GLU A 442 7.96 -4.17 15.93
N SER A 443 7.86 -3.09 15.16
CA SER A 443 8.53 -1.82 15.45
C SER A 443 7.85 -0.95 16.52
N SER A 444 6.72 -1.40 17.09
CA SER A 444 5.84 -0.57 17.91
C SER A 444 5.64 -1.10 19.33
N GLU A 445 5.17 -0.24 20.22
CA GLU A 445 4.86 -0.56 21.61
C GLU A 445 3.40 -0.21 21.92
N LEU A 446 2.68 -1.16 22.51
CA LEU A 446 1.31 -0.96 23.01
C LEU A 446 1.27 -1.19 24.51
N THR A 447 0.88 -0.16 25.26
CA THR A 447 0.59 -0.25 26.69
C THR A 447 -0.91 -0.18 26.92
N LEU A 448 -1.49 -1.20 27.54
CA LEU A 448 -2.91 -1.26 27.89
C LEU A 448 -3.08 -0.84 29.35
N THR A 449 -3.93 0.16 29.60
CA THR A 449 -4.22 0.69 30.95
C THR A 449 -5.73 0.84 31.14
N GLY A 450 -6.15 1.19 32.36
CA GLY A 450 -7.54 1.56 32.66
C GLY A 450 -8.28 0.54 33.53
N LEU A 451 -9.62 0.57 33.46
CA LEU A 451 -10.52 -0.23 34.31
C LEU A 451 -11.85 -0.57 33.61
N GLY A 452 -12.35 -1.78 33.82
CA GLY A 452 -13.60 -2.27 33.20
C GLY A 452 -13.38 -3.61 32.50
N ALA A 453 -13.99 -3.81 31.34
CA ALA A 453 -13.87 -5.03 30.57
C ALA A 453 -13.64 -4.75 29.08
N LEU A 454 -12.95 -5.66 28.40
CA LEU A 454 -12.83 -5.71 26.94
C LEU A 454 -13.27 -7.09 26.46
N PHE A 455 -14.39 -7.13 25.73
CA PHE A 455 -14.92 -8.32 25.08
C PHE A 455 -14.46 -8.35 23.61
N MET A 456 -13.75 -9.40 23.20
CA MET A 456 -13.29 -9.63 21.84
C MET A 456 -13.90 -10.90 21.26
N SER A 457 -14.49 -10.79 20.06
CA SER A 457 -14.99 -11.95 19.31
C SER A 457 -14.22 -12.12 18.01
N LEU A 458 -13.53 -13.26 17.88
CA LEU A 458 -12.63 -13.59 16.78
C LEU A 458 -13.16 -14.84 16.05
N THR A 459 -13.78 -14.65 14.89
CA THR A 459 -14.50 -15.74 14.18
C THR A 459 -13.94 -16.05 12.78
N ASP A 460 -12.79 -15.47 12.42
CA ASP A 460 -12.17 -15.69 11.12
C ASP A 460 -11.36 -17.00 11.10
N THR A 461 -11.15 -17.57 9.90
CA THR A 461 -10.38 -18.82 9.72
C THR A 461 -9.00 -18.74 10.38
N THR A 462 -8.37 -17.57 10.26
CA THR A 462 -7.15 -17.21 10.98
C THR A 462 -7.44 -16.01 11.88
N TYR A 463 -6.97 -16.02 13.13
CA TYR A 463 -7.23 -14.93 14.06
C TYR A 463 -6.01 -14.52 14.87
N TYR A 464 -6.02 -13.27 15.32
CA TYR A 464 -5.24 -12.80 16.45
C TYR A 464 -6.06 -11.78 17.26
N GLY A 465 -5.95 -11.82 18.58
CA GLY A 465 -6.66 -10.88 19.47
C GLY A 465 -5.87 -9.60 19.71
N ILE A 466 -4.68 -9.68 20.31
CA ILE A 466 -3.80 -8.53 20.52
C ILE A 466 -2.38 -8.94 20.12
N GLY A 467 -1.83 -8.31 19.07
CA GLY A 467 -0.49 -8.62 18.58
C GLY A 467 -0.44 -8.58 17.06
N ALA A 468 -0.04 -9.68 16.41
CA ALA A 468 0.16 -9.68 14.95
C ALA A 468 -0.26 -11.01 14.28
N GLU A 469 -0.22 -11.00 12.96
CA GLU A 469 -0.57 -12.14 12.11
C GLU A 469 0.32 -13.37 12.33
N TYR A 470 -0.16 -14.54 11.89
CA TYR A 470 0.50 -15.84 12.05
C TYR A 470 1.87 -15.97 11.34
N ASN A 471 2.23 -15.03 10.46
CA ASN A 471 3.50 -15.01 9.74
C ASN A 471 4.37 -13.80 10.10
N LYS A 472 4.04 -13.09 11.18
CA LYS A 472 4.74 -11.87 11.62
C LYS A 472 5.09 -11.92 13.10
N ARG A 473 6.06 -11.10 13.49
CA ARG A 473 6.34 -10.76 14.89
C ARG A 473 5.44 -9.59 15.31
N HIS A 474 5.06 -9.56 16.57
CA HIS A 474 4.43 -8.40 17.15
C HIS A 474 5.47 -7.54 17.89
N GLY A 475 5.14 -6.29 18.13
CA GLY A 475 5.95 -5.37 18.93
C GLY A 475 5.84 -5.63 20.43
N LYS A 476 6.18 -4.66 21.27
CA LYS A 476 6.06 -4.82 22.72
C LYS A 476 4.61 -4.69 23.18
N LEU A 477 4.09 -5.69 23.88
CA LEU A 477 2.76 -5.68 24.49
C LEU A 477 2.90 -5.59 26.01
N LEU A 478 2.49 -4.46 26.59
CA LEU A 478 2.50 -4.23 28.04
C LEU A 478 1.07 -4.12 28.57
N PHE A 479 0.69 -5.02 29.47
CA PHE A 479 -0.60 -4.99 30.14
C PHE A 479 -0.41 -4.48 31.57
N ASP A 480 -0.92 -3.30 31.85
CA ASP A 480 -0.86 -2.66 33.16
C ASP A 480 -2.25 -2.08 33.54
N ALA A 481 -3.29 -2.91 33.39
CA ALA A 481 -4.68 -2.51 33.49
C ALA A 481 -5.44 -3.33 34.53
N ASN A 482 -6.38 -2.68 35.24
CA ASN A 482 -7.39 -3.37 36.04
C ASN A 482 -8.61 -3.69 35.16
N VAL A 483 -8.34 -4.31 34.01
CA VAL A 483 -9.33 -4.65 32.98
C VAL A 483 -9.48 -6.16 32.91
N GLU A 484 -10.72 -6.62 32.76
CA GLU A 484 -11.03 -8.00 32.38
C GLU A 484 -11.00 -8.13 30.85
N PHE A 485 -10.09 -8.94 30.33
CA PHE A 485 -9.97 -9.26 28.92
C PHE A 485 -10.68 -10.58 28.63
N VAL A 486 -11.84 -10.50 27.98
CA VAL A 486 -12.62 -11.67 27.57
C VAL A 486 -12.43 -11.88 26.07
N ILE A 487 -11.76 -12.96 25.67
CA ILE A 487 -11.48 -13.26 24.25
C ILE A 487 -12.17 -14.57 23.87
N GLU A 488 -13.13 -14.48 22.97
CA GLU A 488 -13.80 -15.63 22.34
C GLU A 488 -13.21 -15.86 20.94
N ALA A 489 -12.45 -16.94 20.80
CA ALA A 489 -11.77 -17.30 19.57
C ALA A 489 -12.32 -18.60 18.97
N HIS A 490 -12.83 -18.49 17.75
CA HIS A 490 -13.37 -19.60 16.96
C HIS A 490 -12.73 -19.57 15.56
N GLY A 491 -11.76 -20.45 15.32
CA GLY A 491 -11.05 -20.47 14.04
C GLY A 491 -10.14 -21.68 13.85
N ASN A 492 -9.51 -21.80 12.67
CA ASN A 492 -8.64 -22.93 12.37
C ASN A 492 -7.22 -22.72 12.95
N LEU A 493 -6.71 -21.49 12.92
CA LEU A 493 -5.36 -21.15 13.36
C LEU A 493 -5.33 -19.77 14.00
N GLY A 494 -4.80 -19.61 15.21
CA GLY A 494 -4.64 -18.26 15.76
C GLY A 494 -4.02 -18.17 17.14
N VAL A 495 -3.89 -16.92 17.60
CA VAL A 495 -3.31 -16.56 18.91
C VAL A 495 -4.20 -15.54 19.60
N CYS A 496 -4.58 -15.71 20.86
CA CYS A 496 -5.39 -14.68 21.53
C CYS A 496 -4.53 -13.44 21.85
N ILE A 497 -3.38 -13.61 22.48
CA ILE A 497 -2.42 -12.52 22.76
C ILE A 497 -1.03 -12.97 22.28
N GLY A 498 -0.48 -12.26 21.29
CA GLY A 498 0.82 -12.54 20.68
C GLY A 498 0.77 -12.63 19.15
N SER A 499 1.59 -13.48 18.53
CA SER A 499 1.67 -13.59 17.07
C SER A 499 2.21 -14.92 16.56
N GLY A 500 2.43 -15.03 15.24
CA GLY A 500 3.03 -16.21 14.66
C GLY A 500 4.50 -16.45 15.05
N LEU A 501 5.32 -15.40 14.98
CA LEU A 501 6.78 -15.50 15.09
C LEU A 501 7.33 -14.94 16.42
N GLY A 502 6.45 -14.67 17.39
CA GLY A 502 6.80 -14.19 18.72
C GLY A 502 6.91 -12.67 18.84
N GLY A 503 7.36 -12.22 20.01
CA GLY A 503 7.51 -10.83 20.37
C GLY A 503 7.78 -10.67 21.87
N GLU A 504 7.53 -9.48 22.43
CA GLU A 504 7.68 -9.25 23.87
C GLU A 504 6.30 -9.07 24.51
N ILE A 505 5.93 -9.96 25.44
CA ILE A 505 4.66 -9.91 26.17
C ILE A 505 4.97 -9.76 27.66
N ILE A 506 4.54 -8.64 28.24
CA ILE A 506 4.66 -8.37 29.67
C ILE A 506 3.28 -8.07 30.23
N ILE A 507 2.82 -8.90 31.17
CA ILE A 507 1.55 -8.73 31.86
C ILE A 507 1.82 -8.45 33.34
N ARG A 508 1.50 -7.25 33.81
CA ARG A 508 1.74 -6.81 35.19
C ARG A 508 0.51 -6.86 36.08
N ARG A 509 -0.68 -6.83 35.49
CA ARG A 509 -1.98 -6.97 36.17
C ARG A 509 -3.09 -7.11 35.13
N GLY A 510 -4.17 -7.74 35.54
CA GLY A 510 -5.38 -7.92 34.72
C GLY A 510 -6.10 -9.23 35.06
N ILE A 511 -7.29 -9.39 34.48
CA ILE A 511 -8.02 -10.65 34.49
C ILE A 511 -8.17 -11.10 33.03
N PHE A 512 -7.85 -12.35 32.72
CA PHE A 512 -7.88 -12.88 31.36
C PHE A 512 -8.78 -14.10 31.29
N THR A 513 -9.87 -13.97 30.55
CA THR A 513 -10.84 -15.03 30.30
C THR A 513 -10.77 -15.43 28.82
N LEU A 514 -10.13 -16.54 28.50
CA LEU A 514 -9.88 -16.96 27.11
C LEU A 514 -10.70 -18.22 26.76
N ASN A 515 -11.60 -18.09 25.79
CA ASN A 515 -12.40 -19.20 25.26
C ASN A 515 -11.93 -19.53 23.85
N ILE A 516 -11.24 -20.64 23.65
CA ILE A 516 -10.56 -20.96 22.40
C ILE A 516 -11.07 -22.28 21.83
N ASN A 517 -11.65 -22.23 20.64
CA ASN A 517 -12.15 -23.41 19.92
C ASN A 517 -11.60 -23.43 18.50
N GLY A 518 -11.04 -24.58 18.09
CA GLY A 518 -10.40 -24.64 16.79
C GLY A 518 -9.53 -25.86 16.54
N ASN A 519 -8.65 -25.73 15.55
CA ASN A 519 -7.69 -26.78 15.20
C ASN A 519 -6.33 -26.53 15.86
N LYS A 520 -5.67 -25.41 15.53
CA LYS A 520 -4.41 -24.99 16.13
C LYS A 520 -4.57 -23.63 16.82
N GLY A 521 -4.10 -23.49 18.04
CA GLY A 521 -4.27 -22.23 18.76
C GLY A 521 -3.33 -22.03 19.93
N VAL A 522 -3.06 -20.76 20.23
CA VAL A 522 -2.30 -20.34 21.41
C VAL A 522 -3.09 -19.31 22.20
N GLY A 523 -3.14 -19.44 23.51
CA GLY A 523 -3.73 -18.43 24.38
C GLY A 523 -2.85 -17.18 24.41
N ILE A 524 -1.68 -17.28 25.05
CA ILE A 524 -0.70 -16.20 25.19
C ILE A 524 0.67 -16.70 24.73
N GLY A 525 1.26 -16.05 23.73
CA GLY A 525 2.57 -16.41 23.17
C GLY A 525 2.56 -16.52 21.64
N SER A 526 3.13 -17.58 21.08
CA SER A 526 3.28 -17.69 19.62
C SER A 526 3.13 -19.08 19.03
N LEU A 527 2.86 -19.11 17.72
CA LEU A 527 2.67 -20.36 16.99
C LEU A 527 4.00 -21.03 16.65
N TYR A 528 4.99 -20.27 16.23
CA TYR A 528 6.21 -20.79 15.59
C TYR A 528 7.50 -20.17 16.12
N GLY A 529 7.44 -19.03 16.78
CA GLY A 529 8.61 -18.30 17.26
C GLY A 529 8.99 -18.70 18.69
N ASP A 530 10.18 -18.27 19.09
CA ASP A 530 10.57 -18.31 20.49
C ASP A 530 9.88 -17.16 21.23
N ASP A 531 9.41 -17.43 22.46
CA ASP A 531 8.80 -16.41 23.32
C ASP A 531 9.41 -16.39 24.72
N ALA A 532 9.48 -15.16 25.23
CA ALA A 532 9.67 -14.87 26.64
C ALA A 532 8.38 -14.21 27.16
N ILE A 533 7.71 -14.88 28.10
CA ILE A 533 6.42 -14.45 28.65
C ILE A 533 6.59 -14.19 30.14
N ASP A 534 6.33 -12.96 30.57
CA ASP A 534 6.33 -12.56 31.98
C ASP A 534 4.92 -12.12 32.40
N ILE A 535 4.30 -12.89 33.29
CA ILE A 535 2.97 -12.67 33.80
C ILE A 535 3.02 -12.58 35.32
N SER A 536 2.58 -11.43 35.85
CA SER A 536 2.52 -11.16 37.28
C SER A 536 1.18 -10.56 37.70
N ASN A 537 0.74 -10.83 38.94
CA ASN A 537 -0.43 -10.19 39.56
C ASN A 537 -1.74 -10.30 38.75
N CYS A 538 -2.02 -11.48 38.21
CA CYS A 538 -3.16 -11.71 37.31
C CYS A 538 -4.10 -12.84 37.75
N GLY A 539 -5.36 -12.74 37.35
CA GLY A 539 -6.29 -13.87 37.29
C GLY A 539 -6.41 -14.37 35.85
N MET A 540 -6.33 -15.69 35.65
CA MET A 540 -6.48 -16.31 34.34
C MET A 540 -7.49 -17.45 34.43
N ASP A 541 -8.48 -17.42 33.54
CA ASP A 541 -9.46 -18.48 33.33
C ASP A 541 -9.47 -18.83 31.84
N MET A 542 -9.22 -20.09 31.49
CA MET A 542 -9.08 -20.50 30.09
C MET A 542 -9.90 -21.77 29.81
N ASP A 543 -10.84 -21.68 28.87
CA ASP A 543 -11.56 -22.83 28.31
C ASP A 543 -11.07 -23.07 26.87
N VAL A 544 -10.30 -24.13 26.67
CA VAL A 544 -9.57 -24.38 25.43
C VAL A 544 -9.89 -25.75 24.87
N ASN A 545 -10.44 -25.80 23.67
CA ASN A 545 -10.71 -27.02 22.92
C ASN A 545 -10.09 -26.95 21.52
N LEU A 546 -8.92 -27.57 21.38
CA LEU A 546 -8.08 -27.50 20.17
C LEU A 546 -7.60 -28.88 19.76
N THR A 547 -7.36 -29.14 18.47
CA THR A 547 -6.61 -30.35 18.08
C THR A 547 -5.19 -30.30 18.67
N ARG A 548 -4.52 -29.15 18.51
CA ARG A 548 -3.17 -28.91 19.02
C ARG A 548 -3.07 -27.50 19.57
N GLY A 549 -2.59 -27.31 20.79
CA GLY A 549 -2.54 -25.97 21.34
C GLY A 549 -1.74 -25.79 22.62
N VAL A 550 -1.45 -24.52 22.90
CA VAL A 550 -0.71 -24.06 24.08
C VAL A 550 -1.51 -22.97 24.77
N LEU A 551 -1.71 -23.05 26.09
CA LEU A 551 -2.39 -21.97 26.80
C LEU A 551 -1.46 -20.78 27.00
N VAL A 552 -0.26 -21.01 27.56
CA VAL A 552 0.80 -20.00 27.72
C VAL A 552 2.14 -20.56 27.24
N GLY A 553 2.75 -19.92 26.24
CA GLY A 553 4.03 -20.34 25.66
C GLY A 553 4.02 -20.37 24.14
N SER A 554 4.86 -21.24 23.56
CA SER A 554 5.01 -21.36 22.10
C SER A 554 4.60 -22.73 21.61
N MET A 555 3.96 -22.85 20.45
CA MET A 555 3.59 -24.17 19.92
C MET A 555 4.80 -24.89 19.27
N ASP A 556 5.53 -24.24 18.37
CA ASP A 556 6.66 -24.85 17.63
C ASP A 556 8.03 -24.22 17.96
N GLY A 557 8.09 -23.13 18.72
CA GLY A 557 9.34 -22.52 19.20
C GLY A 557 9.61 -22.81 20.67
N ASN A 558 10.73 -22.28 21.16
CA ASN A 558 11.13 -22.38 22.56
C ASN A 558 10.27 -21.47 23.45
N ALA A 559 10.09 -21.88 24.70
CA ALA A 559 9.25 -21.14 25.64
C ALA A 559 9.99 -20.85 26.95
N ASP A 560 10.21 -19.58 27.25
CA ASP A 560 10.65 -19.10 28.56
C ASP A 560 9.44 -18.44 29.26
N VAL A 561 8.83 -19.14 30.23
CA VAL A 561 7.53 -18.77 30.84
C VAL A 561 7.70 -18.47 32.32
N TYR A 562 7.44 -17.22 32.71
CA TYR A 562 7.53 -16.72 34.08
C TYR A 562 6.14 -16.32 34.60
N LEU A 563 5.69 -17.01 35.64
CA LEU A 563 4.36 -16.85 36.25
C LEU A 563 4.52 -16.51 37.73
N HIS A 564 4.14 -15.31 38.16
CA HIS A 564 4.31 -14.85 39.55
C HIS A 564 3.04 -14.24 40.13
N GLU A 565 2.72 -14.47 41.40
CA GLU A 565 1.60 -13.79 42.09
C GLU A 565 0.26 -13.90 41.34
N LEU A 566 -0.08 -15.08 40.82
CA LEU A 566 -1.25 -15.25 39.95
C LEU A 566 -2.17 -16.41 40.36
N SER A 567 -3.41 -16.36 39.90
CA SER A 567 -4.33 -17.50 39.91
C SER A 567 -4.60 -17.93 38.48
N PHE A 568 -4.27 -19.18 38.15
CA PHE A 568 -4.50 -19.79 36.85
C PHE A 568 -5.50 -20.93 36.99
N ASN A 569 -6.60 -20.86 36.25
CA ASN A 569 -7.60 -21.93 36.14
C ASN A 569 -7.80 -22.27 34.67
N SER A 570 -7.90 -23.55 34.34
CA SER A 570 -8.25 -23.93 32.97
C SER A 570 -9.00 -25.24 32.83
N PHE A 571 -9.79 -25.29 31.75
CA PHE A 571 -10.43 -26.49 31.22
C PHE A 571 -9.89 -26.71 29.81
N VAL A 572 -9.27 -27.86 29.57
CA VAL A 572 -8.52 -28.10 28.34
C VAL A 572 -8.94 -29.42 27.70
N GLY A 573 -9.30 -29.38 26.42
CA GLY A 573 -9.62 -30.52 25.56
C GLY A 573 -8.78 -30.50 24.29
N GLY A 574 -8.29 -31.67 23.85
CA GLY A 574 -7.59 -31.74 22.57
C GLY A 574 -6.83 -33.03 22.26
N GLN A 575 -6.00 -33.04 21.22
CA GLN A 575 -5.11 -34.18 20.92
C GLN A 575 -3.68 -33.96 21.42
N GLU A 576 -3.12 -32.77 21.22
CA GLU A 576 -1.77 -32.41 21.69
C GLU A 576 -1.81 -31.07 22.41
N MET A 577 -1.83 -31.10 23.74
CA MET A 577 -2.05 -29.90 24.55
C MET A 577 -0.91 -29.63 25.53
N VAL A 578 -0.60 -28.34 25.70
CA VAL A 578 0.32 -27.85 26.72
C VAL A 578 -0.31 -26.68 27.48
N CYS A 579 -0.27 -26.68 28.82
CA CYS A 579 -0.83 -25.55 29.58
C CYS A 579 0.21 -24.42 29.73
N ALA A 580 1.43 -24.76 30.16
CA ALA A 580 2.56 -23.83 30.20
C ALA A 580 3.79 -24.49 29.54
N GLY A 581 4.35 -23.87 28.50
CA GLY A 581 5.57 -24.37 27.84
C GLY A 581 5.43 -24.49 26.32
N THR A 582 5.87 -25.61 25.73
CA THR A 582 5.88 -25.79 24.27
C THR A 582 5.47 -27.18 23.80
N VAL A 583 4.92 -27.29 22.58
CA VAL A 583 4.64 -28.61 21.99
C VAL A 583 5.90 -29.18 21.34
N SER A 584 6.48 -28.45 20.39
CA SER A 584 7.59 -28.93 19.55
C SER A 584 8.88 -28.14 19.66
N GLY A 585 8.96 -27.14 20.53
CA GLY A 585 10.21 -26.43 20.81
C GLY A 585 11.26 -27.36 21.44
N ASP A 586 12.53 -27.01 21.23
CA ASP A 586 13.66 -27.77 21.76
C ASP A 586 13.78 -27.64 23.28
N LYS A 587 13.40 -26.47 23.84
CA LYS A 587 13.42 -26.20 25.28
C LYS A 587 12.15 -25.52 25.80
N ALA A 588 11.82 -25.81 27.06
CA ALA A 588 10.91 -25.01 27.90
C ALA A 588 11.56 -24.72 29.27
N ASP A 589 11.69 -23.44 29.64
CA ASP A 589 12.05 -22.99 30.99
C ASP A 589 10.79 -22.37 31.63
N ILE A 590 10.30 -22.98 32.70
CA ILE A 590 9.05 -22.61 33.35
C ILE A 590 9.31 -22.29 34.81
N LYS A 591 9.00 -21.06 35.22
CA LYS A 591 9.12 -20.63 36.61
C LYS A 591 7.79 -20.13 37.12
N ILE A 592 7.28 -20.76 38.18
CA ILE A 592 6.01 -20.41 38.80
C ILE A 592 6.26 -20.11 40.27
N SER A 593 5.84 -18.95 40.75
CA SER A 593 6.00 -18.60 42.14
C SER A 593 4.85 -17.80 42.74
N ASN A 594 4.57 -18.03 44.03
CA ASN A 594 3.50 -17.35 44.77
C ASN A 594 2.13 -17.43 44.06
N ALA A 595 1.78 -18.59 43.52
CA ALA A 595 0.65 -18.74 42.61
C ALA A 595 -0.31 -19.87 43.02
N HIS A 596 -1.53 -19.81 42.49
CA HIS A 596 -2.44 -20.95 42.42
C HIS A 596 -2.54 -21.42 40.97
N PHE A 597 -2.33 -22.72 40.72
CA PHE A 597 -2.39 -23.30 39.39
C PHE A 597 -3.34 -24.50 39.39
N GLY A 598 -4.56 -24.27 38.90
CA GLY A 598 -5.62 -25.26 38.75
C GLY A 598 -5.85 -25.62 37.28
N THR A 599 -5.90 -26.89 36.93
CA THR A 599 -6.29 -27.29 35.57
C THR A 599 -7.00 -28.64 35.50
N ASN A 600 -7.98 -28.71 34.61
CA ASN A 600 -8.70 -29.93 34.24
C ASN A 600 -8.45 -30.21 32.75
N VAL A 601 -7.75 -31.30 32.44
CA VAL A 601 -7.30 -31.58 31.08
C VAL A 601 -7.73 -32.96 30.59
N ARG A 602 -8.25 -33.03 29.36
CA ARG A 602 -8.49 -34.26 28.63
C ARG A 602 -7.84 -34.19 27.27
N SER A 603 -6.71 -34.87 27.11
CA SER A 603 -5.98 -34.87 25.84
C SER A 603 -5.19 -36.13 25.57
N ASP A 604 -5.10 -36.58 24.32
CA ASP A 604 -4.35 -37.80 23.96
C ASP A 604 -2.86 -37.70 24.35
N LYS A 605 -2.24 -36.55 24.10
CA LYS A 605 -0.86 -36.23 24.48
C LYS A 605 -0.83 -34.90 25.24
N LEU A 606 -0.27 -34.90 26.44
CA LEU A 606 -0.34 -33.77 27.34
C LEU A 606 0.97 -33.54 28.11
N ALA A 607 1.37 -32.27 28.18
CA ALA A 607 2.27 -31.75 29.21
C ALA A 607 1.55 -30.59 29.92
N VAL A 608 1.23 -30.70 31.21
CA VAL A 608 0.62 -29.55 31.90
C VAL A 608 1.64 -28.41 32.03
N MET A 609 2.83 -28.69 32.54
CA MET A 609 3.97 -27.77 32.53
C MET A 609 5.15 -28.47 31.86
N GLY A 610 5.59 -27.99 30.69
CA GLY A 610 6.80 -28.48 30.05
C GLY A 610 6.83 -28.35 28.54
N ALA A 611 7.86 -28.94 27.94
CA ALA A 611 7.94 -29.19 26.50
C ALA A 611 7.41 -30.59 26.20
N LEU A 612 6.42 -30.75 25.33
CA LEU A 612 5.85 -32.06 25.01
C LEU A 612 6.88 -32.98 24.34
N TYR A 613 7.75 -32.41 23.49
CA TYR A 613 8.76 -33.15 22.73
C TYR A 613 10.20 -32.64 22.90
N GLY A 614 10.46 -31.75 23.86
CA GLY A 614 11.76 -31.08 24.07
C GLY A 614 12.25 -31.14 25.52
N ASP A 615 13.41 -30.54 25.79
CA ASP A 615 13.98 -30.45 27.12
C ASP A 615 13.18 -29.50 28.00
N THR A 616 13.02 -29.83 29.28
CA THR A 616 12.20 -29.09 30.22
C THR A 616 12.95 -28.76 31.50
N ALA A 617 12.92 -27.49 31.91
CA ALA A 617 13.33 -27.03 33.23
C ALA A 617 12.14 -26.38 33.93
N ILE A 618 11.81 -26.85 35.13
CA ILE A 618 10.68 -26.37 35.93
C ILE A 618 11.16 -25.94 37.31
N ASP A 619 10.78 -24.74 37.73
CA ASP A 619 11.02 -24.17 39.05
C ASP A 619 9.70 -23.68 39.64
N VAL A 620 9.26 -24.30 40.74
CA VAL A 620 7.98 -24.02 41.39
C VAL A 620 8.21 -23.69 42.86
N VAL A 621 7.89 -22.46 43.28
CA VAL A 621 8.15 -21.99 44.65
C VAL A 621 6.91 -21.33 45.26
N ASN A 622 6.47 -21.78 46.43
CA ASN A 622 5.28 -21.25 47.12
C ASN A 622 4.00 -21.33 46.26
N VAL A 623 3.73 -22.49 45.64
CA VAL A 623 2.61 -22.66 44.70
C VAL A 623 1.63 -23.73 45.16
N SER A 624 0.34 -23.45 45.05
CA SER A 624 -0.71 -24.48 45.16
C SER A 624 -1.04 -25.03 43.77
N ILE A 625 -0.82 -26.32 43.56
CA ILE A 625 -1.05 -26.99 42.28
C ILE A 625 -2.23 -27.97 42.43
N SER A 626 -3.24 -27.83 41.57
CA SER A 626 -4.38 -28.76 41.49
C SER A 626 -4.61 -29.20 40.05
N VAL A 627 -4.14 -30.40 39.69
CA VAL A 627 -4.24 -30.95 38.33
C VAL A 627 -5.16 -32.17 38.33
N SER A 628 -6.13 -32.18 37.43
CA SER A 628 -6.90 -33.38 37.08
C SER A 628 -6.79 -33.62 35.57
N ALA A 629 -6.00 -34.61 35.17
CA ALA A 629 -5.63 -34.84 33.78
C ALA A 629 -5.90 -36.29 33.34
N SER A 630 -6.33 -36.46 32.09
CA SER A 630 -6.50 -37.78 31.46
C SER A 630 -6.03 -37.79 30.01
N GLY A 631 -5.31 -38.83 29.62
CA GLY A 631 -4.71 -38.93 28.29
C GLY A 631 -3.97 -40.23 28.03
N TYR A 632 -3.65 -40.53 26.77
CA TYR A 632 -2.84 -41.70 26.44
C TYR A 632 -1.40 -41.50 26.95
N LYS A 633 -0.77 -40.36 26.63
CA LYS A 633 0.55 -39.96 27.13
C LYS A 633 0.47 -38.61 27.82
N ALA A 634 0.35 -38.59 29.13
CA ALA A 634 0.12 -37.36 29.89
C ALA A 634 1.11 -37.23 31.06
N TYR A 635 1.75 -36.07 31.15
CA TYR A 635 2.54 -35.66 32.31
C TYR A 635 2.00 -34.36 32.89
N ALA A 636 2.03 -34.26 34.23
CA ALA A 636 1.81 -32.98 34.91
C ALA A 636 3.05 -32.09 34.80
N LEU A 637 4.24 -32.65 34.96
CA LEU A 637 5.51 -31.92 34.84
C LEU A 637 6.40 -32.62 33.80
N GLY A 638 6.93 -31.89 32.82
CA GLY A 638 7.77 -32.44 31.76
C GLY A 638 7.01 -32.89 30.52
N GLY A 639 7.59 -33.84 29.78
CA GLY A 639 7.27 -34.14 28.38
C GLY A 639 7.36 -35.60 28.00
N ILE A 640 6.89 -35.94 26.80
CA ILE A 640 6.95 -37.29 26.24
C ILE A 640 8.37 -37.62 25.74
N LYS A 641 9.10 -36.61 25.28
CA LYS A 641 10.50 -36.69 24.86
C LYS A 641 11.28 -35.52 25.44
N GLY A 642 12.59 -35.67 25.49
CA GLY A 642 13.49 -34.70 26.12
C GLY A 642 13.80 -35.06 27.57
N SER A 643 14.81 -34.40 28.11
CA SER A 643 15.16 -34.46 29.53
C SER A 643 14.25 -33.52 30.33
N THR A 644 14.03 -33.81 31.60
CA THR A 644 13.22 -32.96 32.48
C THR A 644 13.91 -32.80 33.82
N ARG A 645 14.14 -31.54 34.22
CA ARG A 645 14.53 -31.16 35.57
C ARG A 645 13.39 -30.40 36.23
N ALA A 646 13.02 -30.81 37.43
CA ALA A 646 11.94 -30.19 38.19
C ALA A 646 12.38 -29.92 39.64
N TYR A 647 12.26 -28.66 40.04
CA TYR A 647 12.50 -28.18 41.40
C TYR A 647 11.19 -27.65 41.98
N LEU A 648 10.78 -28.17 43.13
CA LEU A 648 9.58 -27.75 43.84
C LEU A 648 9.90 -27.44 45.31
N GLU A 649 9.63 -26.21 45.75
CA GLU A 649 9.83 -25.75 47.13
C GLU A 649 8.55 -25.13 47.70
N ASN A 650 8.17 -25.54 48.91
CA ASN A 650 6.97 -25.05 49.61
C ASN A 650 5.70 -25.11 48.74
N ALA A 651 5.56 -26.18 47.94
CA ALA A 651 4.43 -26.41 47.07
C ALA A 651 3.37 -27.30 47.73
N ASP A 652 2.09 -26.99 47.50
CA ASP A 652 0.96 -27.83 47.92
C ASP A 652 0.32 -28.44 46.67
N THR A 653 0.74 -29.66 46.35
CA THR A 653 0.49 -30.29 45.06
C THR A 653 -0.50 -31.43 45.18
N GLN A 654 -1.64 -31.31 44.49
CA GLN A 654 -2.62 -32.36 44.30
C GLN A 654 -2.75 -32.69 42.81
N ILE A 655 -2.33 -33.89 42.41
CA ILE A 655 -2.36 -34.32 41.00
C ILE A 655 -3.16 -35.62 40.90
N LYS A 656 -4.14 -35.64 40.00
CA LYS A 656 -4.88 -36.84 39.60
C LYS A 656 -4.66 -37.07 38.10
N LEU A 657 -3.97 -38.14 37.75
CA LEU A 657 -3.62 -38.48 36.38
C LEU A 657 -4.18 -39.85 35.99
N LYS A 658 -4.71 -39.95 34.78
CA LYS A 658 -5.02 -41.22 34.13
C LYS A 658 -4.25 -41.31 32.82
N THR A 659 -3.25 -42.19 32.75
CA THR A 659 -2.30 -42.24 31.63
C THR A 659 -1.58 -43.59 31.51
N GLU A 660 -1.04 -43.92 30.33
CA GLU A 660 -0.17 -45.09 30.12
C GLU A 660 1.29 -44.84 30.54
N MET A 661 1.62 -43.64 31.02
CA MET A 661 2.95 -43.31 31.51
C MET A 661 3.16 -43.76 32.96
N ASP A 662 4.40 -44.09 33.32
CA ASP A 662 4.76 -44.68 34.62
C ASP A 662 4.77 -43.68 35.81
N GLY A 663 4.30 -42.44 35.62
CA GLY A 663 4.33 -41.42 36.66
C GLY A 663 3.68 -40.09 36.28
N PHE A 664 3.76 -39.11 37.19
CA PHE A 664 3.25 -37.76 36.97
C PHE A 664 4.24 -36.81 36.30
N THR A 665 5.52 -37.18 36.29
CA THR A 665 6.61 -36.41 35.71
C THR A 665 7.55 -37.31 34.90
N SER A 666 8.19 -36.75 33.88
CA SER A 666 9.29 -37.39 33.15
C SER A 666 10.66 -37.17 33.80
N ALA A 667 10.76 -36.36 34.86
CA ALA A 667 11.98 -36.21 35.65
C ALA A 667 12.28 -37.49 36.45
N SER A 668 13.56 -37.84 36.59
CA SER A 668 13.99 -39.07 37.30
C SER A 668 15.27 -38.87 38.09
N GLY A 669 15.42 -39.58 39.22
CA GLY A 669 16.63 -39.50 40.06
C GLY A 669 16.89 -38.08 40.55
N ASP A 670 18.14 -37.63 40.44
CA ASP A 670 18.61 -36.31 40.90
C ASP A 670 18.01 -35.12 40.13
N ASP A 671 17.28 -35.38 39.03
CA ASP A 671 16.61 -34.32 38.25
C ASP A 671 15.24 -33.91 38.83
N LEU A 672 14.76 -34.58 39.89
CA LEU A 672 13.57 -34.20 40.64
C LEU A 672 13.94 -33.84 42.09
N THR A 673 13.76 -32.58 42.46
CA THR A 673 14.00 -32.10 43.83
C THR A 673 12.68 -31.58 44.42
N ILE A 674 12.30 -32.10 45.59
CA ILE A 674 11.09 -31.70 46.31
C ILE A 674 11.47 -31.34 47.74
N LYS A 675 11.25 -30.08 48.12
CA LYS A 675 11.63 -29.54 49.43
C LYS A 675 10.45 -28.88 50.13
N ASP A 676 10.27 -29.15 51.42
CA ASP A 676 9.25 -28.51 52.28
C ASP A 676 7.82 -28.52 51.69
N SER A 677 7.48 -29.52 50.88
CA SER A 677 6.27 -29.52 50.03
C SER A 677 5.33 -30.69 50.33
N ARG A 678 4.02 -30.50 50.19
CA ARG A 678 3.02 -31.57 50.33
C ARG A 678 2.63 -32.10 48.96
N PHE A 679 2.69 -33.41 48.78
CA PHE A 679 2.34 -34.07 47.52
C PHE A 679 1.28 -35.14 47.74
N LEU A 680 0.14 -34.98 47.08
CA LEU A 680 -0.87 -36.01 46.91
C LEU A 680 -1.01 -36.29 45.41
N VAL A 681 -0.33 -37.34 44.94
CA VAL A 681 -0.33 -37.71 43.53
C VAL A 681 -1.01 -39.06 43.37
N THR A 682 -2.03 -39.11 42.53
CA THR A 682 -2.72 -40.34 42.14
C THR A 682 -2.56 -40.57 40.64
N VAL A 683 -1.94 -41.68 40.25
CA VAL A 683 -1.81 -42.11 38.85
C VAL A 683 -2.58 -43.41 38.66
N ASN A 684 -3.53 -43.44 37.72
CA ASN A 684 -4.39 -44.60 37.43
C ASN A 684 -5.13 -45.18 38.65
N GLY A 685 -5.39 -44.35 39.67
CA GLY A 685 -6.06 -44.75 40.90
C GLY A 685 -5.12 -45.20 42.02
N GLU A 686 -3.81 -45.26 41.77
CA GLU A 686 -2.79 -45.60 42.76
C GLU A 686 -2.12 -44.33 43.29
N GLU A 687 -1.95 -44.25 44.61
CA GLU A 687 -1.29 -43.12 45.26
C GLU A 687 0.23 -43.32 45.28
N LEU A 688 0.97 -42.34 44.76
CA LEU A 688 2.44 -42.33 44.76
C LEU A 688 2.96 -41.72 46.06
N LYS A 689 3.93 -42.38 46.71
CA LYS A 689 4.59 -41.90 47.92
C LYS A 689 5.98 -41.38 47.59
N PHE A 690 6.36 -40.25 48.20
CA PHE A 690 7.65 -39.60 48.00
C PHE A 690 8.40 -39.49 49.33
N GLU A 691 9.72 -39.66 49.29
CA GLU A 691 10.61 -39.29 50.40
C GLU A 691 10.87 -37.77 50.29
N GLN A 692 10.54 -37.02 51.35
CA GLN A 692 10.82 -35.58 51.41
C GLN A 692 12.27 -35.36 51.86
N GLU A 693 13.00 -34.47 51.16
CA GLU A 693 14.33 -33.98 51.59
C GLU A 693 14.24 -32.84 52.60
#